data_AF-A0A4Q1VM90-F1
#
_entry.id   AF-A0A4Q1VM90-F1
#
_cell.length_a   1.000
_cell.length_b   1.000
_cell.length_c   1.000
_cell.angle_alpha   90.00
_cell.angle_beta   90.00
_cell.angle_gamma   90.00
#
_symmetry.space_group_name_H-M   'P 1'
#
loop_
_entity.id
_entity.type
_entity.pdbx_description
1 polymer ?
#
loop_
_entity_poly.entity_id
_entity_poly.type
_entity_poly.pdbx_seq_one_letter_code
_entity_poly.pdbx_strand_id
1 'polypeptide(L)'
;MAAFSFGVMAAGIAGRLLTSGLQRVGTLTFQKAMRISRIEHTLKGVPLRNPQVKAASDDFITLIGNRYGEYTEQLSKFLEELERSGLITAMVENALVDRKSEEVRKAFVLLHARVINPNEDDAISLYEKMMVSFAITFREVSKDKNTHAVLQLISRNVASRFDQVDSALQALNKQLPRAQHSSVQGMQPALLKLVRGLQAVTKQVRIETNKGARSVDISKIYIPPKLKYRDTAKNADLISNAASVVRAKRQRSDASELVEWRVDPTSLNTIGYGDLKLSFSRVVILGDPGGGKSTICQNLCFDLAKQAAGALLAANKPSAQLQKFPIRVVLRAFEKARTVNPQLSLFDFIIRDLINHVSLDFEELREAVLYLLTTGAAVLAFDGLDEILATAQRREFVDLVLSFCNQYPLCPVVVTSRLVGYDSAPLTGEFEELVLERFDENEILNYLTKFFKVVGERTEAESSQYAQDFLRQTASNASDLRANPLMLGLMAWLFNARGDVPSNRPEIYRECAILMFERWDPDRDIKADVPSDFDKLHLFSSIAANMFGDPELADGVEEAWLSAEIKRYLEALYENKSQATAGTKAVVKFITGRAWVMTDVGENVFAFTHQTFLEYFFARHIDEKADSVEEVLGEIIPHVVVKEWDVVAHLSLQIKTHRSLRRQNQAIEQLIELINATSSVEERMSLNLFAARALEYLNASESQVKSLVERIFNEAVENGEPNDAFLAIRHCAYCCAERRTFVRSLLLELIVSTFKKGETRQLERLARAMSSVRTGGAVKTAVIPPEIQSAAHQAVKRMVIDRSGESEFFAGLAWSWYGHLTEALLRKFGIAHFYNGTLEANPFFIDGLTHLVLAGSDQFSAEFPLLPEAAREALVAVGRVGFSTPVEGKQRFNRPPIRGGAPLTFWKSVLGQYKKFPEALIGVFFIFLLVSEFDGDEEQSDPQASEFRGDVIEAVLKSRALKKAPAYEDIARIARAPIFDQPKGPSSSGIEGQLQNEELQ
;
A
#
# COMPACT_ATOMS: atom_id res chain seq x y z
N MET A 1 -14.92 41.11 29.98
CA MET A 1 -14.97 40.58 28.60
C MET A 1 -13.63 40.04 28.11
N ALA A 2 -12.49 40.73 28.33
CA ALA A 2 -11.16 40.25 27.91
C ALA A 2 -10.75 38.88 28.52
N ALA A 3 -10.95 38.67 29.83
CA ALA A 3 -10.67 37.37 30.48
C ALA A 3 -11.56 36.21 29.97
N PHE A 4 -12.80 36.51 29.55
CA PHE A 4 -13.72 35.52 28.98
C PHE A 4 -13.31 35.16 27.54
N SER A 5 -12.89 36.15 26.75
CA SER A 5 -12.34 35.94 25.41
C SER A 5 -11.02 35.15 25.44
N PHE A 6 -10.19 35.41 26.45
CA PHE A 6 -8.94 34.70 26.72
C PHE A 6 -9.16 33.23 27.08
N GLY A 7 -10.06 32.94 28.03
CA GLY A 7 -10.38 31.57 28.43
C GLY A 7 -10.97 30.75 27.27
N VAL A 8 -11.78 31.35 26.41
CA VAL A 8 -12.34 30.71 25.20
C VAL A 8 -11.25 30.43 24.16
N MET A 9 -10.32 31.37 23.94
CA MET A 9 -9.19 31.16 23.02
C MET A 9 -8.26 30.05 23.52
N ALA A 10 -7.87 30.07 24.79
CA ALA A 10 -6.93 29.12 25.36
C ALA A 10 -7.52 27.70 25.56
N ALA A 11 -8.81 27.58 25.89
CA ALA A 11 -9.52 26.28 25.88
C ALA A 11 -9.57 25.67 24.46
N GLY A 12 -9.62 26.51 23.42
CA GLY A 12 -9.54 26.07 22.01
C GLY A 12 -8.16 25.55 21.59
N ILE A 13 -7.07 25.90 22.30
CA ILE A 13 -5.70 25.49 21.97
C ILE A 13 -5.47 24.03 22.33
N ALA A 14 -5.86 23.59 23.52
CA ALA A 14 -5.68 22.19 23.95
C ALA A 14 -6.41 21.22 23.01
N GLY A 15 -7.66 21.54 22.65
CA GLY A 15 -8.42 20.76 21.67
C GLY A 15 -7.79 20.75 20.27
N ARG A 16 -7.20 21.89 19.84
CA ARG A 16 -6.46 21.98 18.57
C ARG A 16 -5.21 21.11 18.56
N LEU A 17 -4.38 21.19 19.60
CA LEU A 17 -3.15 20.41 19.73
C LEU A 17 -3.43 18.91 19.81
N LEU A 18 -4.46 18.50 20.56
CA LEU A 18 -4.94 17.11 20.60
C LEU A 18 -5.40 16.63 19.23
N THR A 19 -6.24 17.42 18.55
CA THR A 19 -6.69 17.10 17.19
C THR A 19 -5.49 16.97 16.26
N SER A 20 -4.50 17.84 16.41
CA SER A 20 -3.32 17.90 15.56
C SER A 20 -2.36 16.72 15.76
N GLY A 21 -2.13 16.32 17.01
CA GLY A 21 -1.43 15.08 17.32
C GLY A 21 -2.21 13.88 16.80
N LEU A 22 -3.51 13.75 17.13
CA LEU A 22 -4.33 12.61 16.70
C LEU A 22 -4.44 12.45 15.19
N GLN A 23 -4.51 13.54 14.44
CA GLN A 23 -4.53 13.50 12.97
C GLN A 23 -3.24 12.91 12.38
N ARG A 24 -2.15 12.87 13.15
CA ARG A 24 -0.87 12.25 12.78
C ARG A 24 -0.65 10.88 13.38
N VAL A 25 -1.52 10.49 14.31
CA VAL A 25 -1.42 9.24 15.03
C VAL A 25 -2.26 8.19 14.31
N GLY A 26 -1.60 7.10 13.89
CA GLY A 26 -2.24 5.98 13.21
C GLY A 26 -2.09 6.00 11.68
N THR A 27 -2.56 4.94 11.06
CA THR A 27 -2.43 4.67 9.63
C THR A 27 -3.30 5.58 8.78
N LEU A 28 -2.96 5.71 7.49
CA LEU A 28 -3.75 6.49 6.52
C LEU A 28 -5.23 6.08 6.50
N THR A 29 -5.51 4.78 6.60
CA THR A 29 -6.88 4.25 6.64
C THR A 29 -7.63 4.70 7.88
N PHE A 30 -6.94 4.70 9.02
CA PHE A 30 -7.54 5.08 10.28
C PHE A 30 -7.93 6.56 10.29
N GLN A 31 -7.08 7.42 9.73
CA GLN A 31 -7.39 8.84 9.59
C GLN A 31 -8.56 9.09 8.65
N LYS A 32 -8.62 8.36 7.54
CA LYS A 32 -9.78 8.39 6.63
C LYS A 32 -11.06 8.01 7.37
N ALA A 33 -11.02 6.94 8.17
CA ALA A 33 -12.13 6.50 9.02
C ALA A 33 -12.53 7.54 10.09
N MET A 34 -11.56 8.22 10.71
CA MET A 34 -11.78 9.30 11.69
C MET A 34 -12.52 10.50 11.09
N ARG A 35 -12.10 10.95 9.91
CA ARG A 35 -12.72 12.06 9.17
C ARG A 35 -14.16 11.72 8.77
N ILE A 36 -14.35 10.51 8.23
CA ILE A 36 -15.68 9.98 7.89
C ILE A 36 -16.60 9.94 9.12
N SER A 37 -16.08 9.49 10.25
CA SER A 37 -16.86 9.33 11.49
C SER A 37 -17.17 10.66 12.19
N ARG A 38 -16.53 11.77 11.77
CA ARG A 38 -16.60 13.11 12.37
C ARG A 38 -16.13 13.15 13.85
N ILE A 39 -15.24 12.24 14.25
CA ILE A 39 -14.73 12.18 15.63
C ILE A 39 -13.97 13.46 16.00
N GLU A 40 -13.35 14.11 15.02
CA GLU A 40 -12.74 15.43 15.18
C GLU A 40 -13.72 16.49 15.72
N HIS A 41 -15.01 16.42 15.35
CA HIS A 41 -16.02 17.32 15.91
C HIS A 41 -16.33 17.00 17.38
N THR A 42 -16.32 15.72 17.76
CA THR A 42 -16.47 15.30 19.15
C THR A 42 -15.31 15.83 20.00
N LEU A 43 -14.07 15.63 19.54
CA LEU A 43 -12.85 16.12 20.22
C LEU A 43 -12.84 17.65 20.39
N LYS A 44 -13.28 18.39 19.37
CA LYS A 44 -13.41 19.86 19.44
C LYS A 44 -14.50 20.33 20.43
N GLY A 45 -15.47 19.49 20.77
CA GLY A 45 -16.60 19.82 21.65
C GLY A 45 -16.50 19.34 23.10
N VAL A 46 -15.59 18.40 23.40
CA VAL A 46 -15.41 17.81 24.74
C VAL A 46 -14.95 18.79 25.83
N PRO A 47 -14.04 19.76 25.58
CA PRO A 47 -13.52 20.64 26.63
C PRO A 47 -14.59 21.44 27.38
N LEU A 48 -15.79 21.59 26.81
CA LEU A 48 -16.87 22.43 27.33
C LEU A 48 -17.95 21.68 28.13
N ARG A 49 -17.95 20.33 28.15
CA ARG A 49 -19.06 19.54 28.73
C ARG A 49 -18.75 18.83 30.04
N ASN A 50 -17.47 18.57 30.36
CA ASN A 50 -17.09 17.84 31.56
C ASN A 50 -16.34 18.73 32.59
N PRO A 51 -16.73 18.76 33.88
CA PRO A 51 -16.09 19.57 34.91
C PRO A 51 -14.59 19.29 35.13
N GLN A 52 -14.14 18.04 34.97
CA GLN A 52 -12.73 17.65 35.15
C GLN A 52 -11.85 18.07 33.98
N VAL A 53 -12.34 17.92 32.74
CA VAL A 53 -11.65 18.42 31.54
C VAL A 53 -11.59 19.95 31.58
N LYS A 54 -12.68 20.59 32.05
CA LYS A 54 -12.73 22.03 32.27
C LYS A 54 -11.72 22.47 33.33
N ALA A 55 -11.66 21.81 34.48
CA ALA A 55 -10.67 22.11 35.53
C ALA A 55 -9.22 21.95 35.03
N ALA A 56 -8.92 20.89 34.27
CA ALA A 56 -7.59 20.72 33.68
C ALA A 56 -7.25 21.78 32.61
N SER A 57 -8.26 22.23 31.85
CA SER A 57 -8.12 23.34 30.91
C SER A 57 -7.94 24.68 31.63
N ASP A 58 -8.68 24.91 32.71
CA ASP A 58 -8.58 26.10 33.56
C ASP A 58 -7.21 26.16 34.25
N ASP A 59 -6.64 25.03 34.66
CA ASP A 59 -5.26 24.91 35.16
C ASP A 59 -4.23 25.31 34.10
N PHE A 60 -4.39 24.83 32.86
CA PHE A 60 -3.54 25.20 31.73
C PHE A 60 -3.65 26.70 31.42
N ILE A 61 -4.87 27.25 31.43
CA ILE A 61 -5.15 28.69 31.26
C ILE A 61 -4.52 29.50 32.39
N THR A 62 -4.62 29.02 33.63
CA THR A 62 -4.05 29.67 34.81
C THR A 62 -2.52 29.67 34.75
N LEU A 63 -1.90 28.59 34.27
CA LEU A 63 -0.46 28.56 34.04
C LEU A 63 -0.04 29.58 32.97
N ILE A 64 -0.76 29.64 31.85
CA ILE A 64 -0.52 30.66 30.82
C ILE A 64 -0.67 32.07 31.40
N GLY A 65 -1.76 32.35 32.13
CA GLY A 65 -2.04 33.66 32.71
C GLY A 65 -1.07 34.09 33.82
N ASN A 66 -0.69 33.19 34.73
CA ASN A 66 0.16 33.55 35.88
C ASN A 66 1.65 33.53 35.57
N ARG A 67 2.14 32.56 34.78
CA ARG A 67 3.58 32.42 34.48
C ARG A 67 4.02 33.26 33.29
N TYR A 68 3.16 33.38 32.27
CA TYR A 68 3.46 34.15 31.07
C TYR A 68 2.76 35.53 31.07
N GLY A 69 1.97 35.85 32.10
CA GLY A 69 1.29 37.14 32.31
C GLY A 69 0.07 37.35 31.42
N GLU A 70 0.24 37.17 30.11
CA GLU A 70 -0.80 37.20 29.07
C GLU A 70 -0.45 36.17 27.97
N TYR A 71 -1.36 35.96 27.00
CA TYR A 71 -1.06 35.15 25.82
C TYR A 71 -0.12 35.96 24.93
N THR A 72 1.17 35.82 25.20
CA THR A 72 2.22 36.57 24.52
C THR A 72 2.43 36.07 23.10
N GLU A 73 2.96 36.94 22.24
CA GLU A 73 3.36 36.58 20.88
C GLU A 73 4.39 35.44 20.86
N GLN A 74 5.29 35.40 21.85
CA GLN A 74 6.30 34.34 22.00
C GLN A 74 5.67 32.98 22.33
N LEU A 75 4.69 32.93 23.23
CA LEU A 75 3.96 31.70 23.54
C LEU A 75 3.15 31.22 22.33
N SER A 76 2.51 32.12 21.60
CA SER A 76 1.80 31.77 20.37
C SER A 76 2.74 31.15 19.33
N LYS A 77 3.93 31.74 19.14
CA LYS A 77 4.97 31.20 18.25
C LYS A 77 5.44 29.81 18.70
N PHE A 78 5.62 29.59 20.00
CA PHE A 78 6.01 28.28 20.54
C PHE A 78 4.95 27.21 20.27
N LEU A 79 3.67 27.52 20.48
CA LEU A 79 2.59 26.57 20.26
C LEU A 79 2.45 26.22 18.77
N GLU A 80 2.66 27.18 17.87
CA GLU A 80 2.71 26.94 16.43
C GLU A 80 3.89 26.04 16.04
N GLU A 81 5.06 26.28 16.62
CA GLU A 81 6.25 25.44 16.39
C GLU A 81 6.07 24.03 16.94
N LEU A 82 5.46 23.89 18.12
CA LEU A 82 5.11 22.59 18.68
C LEU A 82 4.11 21.86 17.78
N GLU A 83 3.09 22.56 17.28
CA GLU A 83 2.11 21.98 16.37
C GLU A 83 2.78 21.55 15.05
N ARG A 84 3.71 22.32 14.51
CA ARG A 84 4.50 21.96 13.32
C ARG A 84 5.44 20.78 13.56
N SER A 85 6.00 20.65 14.75
CA SER A 85 6.93 19.56 15.12
C SER A 85 6.26 18.19 15.17
N GLY A 86 7.02 17.11 15.03
CA GLY A 86 6.55 15.75 15.33
C GLY A 86 6.40 15.46 16.83
N LEU A 87 6.86 16.37 17.70
CA LEU A 87 6.78 16.19 19.15
C LEU A 87 5.34 16.16 19.66
N ILE A 88 4.43 16.94 19.08
CA ILE A 88 3.01 16.90 19.49
C ILE A 88 2.40 15.51 19.25
N THR A 89 2.83 14.81 18.20
CA THR A 89 2.43 13.42 17.93
C THR A 89 2.91 12.51 19.05
N ALA A 90 4.20 12.54 19.38
CA ALA A 90 4.77 11.73 20.45
C ALA A 90 4.16 12.04 21.84
N MET A 91 3.85 13.31 22.13
CA MET A 91 3.15 13.70 23.36
C MET A 91 1.73 13.13 23.41
N VAL A 92 0.98 13.23 22.32
CA VAL A 92 -0.38 12.69 22.23
C VAL A 92 -0.37 11.16 22.33
N GLU A 93 0.59 10.50 21.70
CA GLU A 93 0.80 9.05 21.81
C GLU A 93 1.08 8.63 23.25
N ASN A 94 2.01 9.29 23.94
CA ASN A 94 2.30 9.04 25.36
C ASN A 94 1.05 9.27 26.24
N ALA A 95 0.29 10.33 25.99
CA ALA A 95 -0.93 10.61 26.75
C ALA A 95 -2.04 9.58 26.51
N LEU A 96 -2.11 9.00 25.31
CA LEU A 96 -3.10 7.99 24.93
C LEU A 96 -2.92 6.66 25.70
N VAL A 97 -1.66 6.28 25.97
CA VAL A 97 -1.30 5.05 26.69
C VAL A 97 -0.91 5.29 28.15
N ASP A 98 -1.07 6.52 28.65
CA ASP A 98 -0.63 6.95 29.99
C ASP A 98 0.87 6.67 30.28
N ARG A 99 1.71 6.79 29.24
CA ARG A 99 3.17 6.60 29.30
C ARG A 99 3.88 7.91 29.61
N LYS A 100 4.92 7.85 30.44
CA LYS A 100 5.81 8.97 30.72
C LYS A 100 7.17 8.73 30.06
N SER A 101 7.49 9.48 29.01
CA SER A 101 8.80 9.47 28.34
C SER A 101 9.62 10.67 28.77
N GLU A 102 10.79 10.39 29.33
CA GLU A 102 11.78 11.41 29.73
C GLU A 102 12.41 12.09 28.51
N GLU A 103 12.55 11.36 27.41
CA GLU A 103 13.20 11.76 26.18
C GLU A 103 12.32 12.74 25.40
N VAL A 104 11.00 12.47 25.35
CA VAL A 104 10.01 13.41 24.80
C VAL A 104 9.94 14.68 25.66
N ARG A 105 10.00 14.56 26.99
CA ARG A 105 10.05 15.72 27.89
C ARG A 105 11.28 16.60 27.62
N LYS A 106 12.47 16.00 27.53
CA LYS A 106 13.72 16.72 27.20
C LYS A 106 13.64 17.44 25.86
N ALA A 107 13.09 16.77 24.83
CA ALA A 107 12.92 17.38 23.51
C ALA A 107 11.94 18.56 23.52
N PHE A 108 10.86 18.48 24.32
CA PHE A 108 9.94 19.60 24.55
C PHE A 108 10.64 20.79 25.21
N VAL A 109 11.41 20.55 26.27
CA VAL A 109 12.19 21.58 26.98
C VAL A 109 13.17 22.27 26.02
N LEU A 110 13.86 21.51 25.17
CA LEU A 110 14.77 22.05 24.17
C LEU A 110 14.03 22.94 23.14
N LEU A 111 12.86 22.52 22.67
CA LEU A 111 12.05 23.34 21.75
C LEU A 111 11.59 24.63 22.44
N HIS A 112 11.13 24.55 23.69
CA HIS A 112 10.70 25.70 24.48
C HIS A 112 11.83 26.71 24.69
N ALA A 113 13.02 26.22 25.08
CA ALA A 113 14.21 27.04 25.28
C ALA A 113 14.63 27.81 24.01
N ARG A 114 14.40 27.23 22.81
CA ARG A 114 14.72 27.86 21.52
C ARG A 114 13.74 28.97 21.10
N VAL A 115 12.53 29.02 21.68
CA VAL A 115 11.47 29.95 21.26
C VAL A 115 11.15 31.01 22.31
N ILE A 116 11.06 30.64 23.59
CA ILE A 116 10.62 31.55 24.66
C ILE A 116 11.80 31.98 25.55
N ASN A 117 12.43 31.07 26.31
CA ASN A 117 13.58 31.33 27.20
C ASN A 117 14.10 30.00 27.79
N PRO A 118 15.38 29.85 28.23
CA PRO A 118 15.91 28.58 28.75
C PRO A 118 15.53 28.29 30.22
N ASN A 119 14.40 28.81 30.72
CA ASN A 119 13.94 28.45 32.07
C ASN A 119 13.32 27.04 32.06
N GLU A 120 14.14 26.05 32.39
CA GLU A 120 13.81 24.63 32.36
C GLU A 120 12.62 24.28 33.26
N ASP A 121 12.50 24.91 34.43
CA ASP A 121 11.41 24.66 35.37
C ASP A 121 10.04 25.08 34.82
N ASP A 122 9.98 26.21 34.12
CA ASP A 122 8.73 26.69 33.51
C ASP A 122 8.32 25.80 32.32
N ALA A 123 9.29 25.29 31.55
CA ALA A 123 9.05 24.36 30.45
C ALA A 123 8.53 23.00 30.94
N ILE A 124 9.13 22.46 32.01
CA ILE A 124 8.70 21.19 32.63
C ILE A 124 7.28 21.36 33.19
N SER A 125 7.02 22.45 33.91
CA SER A 125 5.69 22.73 34.46
C SER A 125 4.60 22.81 33.37
N LEU A 126 4.91 23.48 32.25
CA LEU A 126 4.02 23.55 31.09
C LEU A 126 3.75 22.17 30.48
N TYR A 127 4.81 21.36 30.28
CA TYR A 127 4.70 20.01 29.74
C TYR A 127 3.79 19.12 30.60
N GLU A 128 4.01 19.10 31.93
CA GLU A 128 3.23 18.28 32.85
C GLU A 128 1.74 18.64 32.82
N LYS A 129 1.42 19.94 32.85
CA LYS A 129 0.03 20.42 32.77
C LYS A 129 -0.62 20.07 31.43
N MET A 130 0.11 20.14 30.32
CA MET A 130 -0.39 19.70 29.00
C MET A 130 -0.69 18.21 28.97
N MET A 131 0.24 17.37 29.47
CA MET A 131 0.05 15.91 29.49
C MET A 131 -1.13 15.49 30.37
N VAL A 132 -1.32 16.13 31.53
CA VAL A 132 -2.48 15.91 32.40
C VAL A 132 -3.77 16.29 31.67
N SER A 133 -3.80 17.44 31.01
CA SER A 133 -4.95 17.89 30.22
C SER A 133 -5.29 16.91 29.09
N PHE A 134 -4.28 16.42 28.36
CA PHE A 134 -4.45 15.43 27.29
C PHE A 134 -5.01 14.11 27.82
N ALA A 135 -4.42 13.56 28.88
CA ALA A 135 -4.85 12.29 29.47
C ALA A 135 -6.29 12.36 30.01
N ILE A 136 -6.67 13.45 30.69
CA ILE A 136 -8.04 13.66 31.18
C ILE A 136 -9.02 13.77 30.00
N THR A 137 -8.63 14.49 28.94
CA THR A 137 -9.44 14.59 27.72
C THR A 137 -9.64 13.22 27.05
N PHE A 138 -8.59 12.40 26.94
CA PHE A 138 -8.70 11.05 26.37
C PHE A 138 -9.58 10.12 27.20
N ARG A 139 -9.46 10.15 28.54
CA ARG A 139 -10.35 9.37 29.43
C ARG A 139 -11.81 9.77 29.25
N GLU A 140 -12.09 11.06 29.08
CA GLU A 140 -13.45 11.54 28.89
C GLU A 140 -14.01 11.15 27.52
N VAL A 141 -13.23 11.36 26.47
CA VAL A 141 -13.61 10.98 25.10
C VAL A 141 -13.80 9.46 24.99
N SER A 142 -13.02 8.68 25.74
CA SER A 142 -13.15 7.22 25.83
C SER A 142 -14.43 6.74 26.51
N LYS A 143 -15.25 7.62 27.12
CA LYS A 143 -16.59 7.23 27.60
C LYS A 143 -17.58 7.02 26.46
N ASP A 144 -17.35 7.66 25.31
CA ASP A 144 -18.07 7.34 24.09
C ASP A 144 -17.57 6.02 23.53
N LYS A 145 -18.45 5.01 23.43
CA LYS A 145 -18.08 3.65 23.01
C LYS A 145 -17.34 3.61 21.67
N ASN A 146 -17.72 4.49 20.74
CA ASN A 146 -17.14 4.52 19.40
C ASN A 146 -15.74 5.11 19.42
N THR A 147 -15.58 6.21 20.13
CA THR A 147 -14.27 6.85 20.28
C THR A 147 -13.33 6.01 21.15
N HIS A 148 -13.85 5.25 22.12
CA HIS A 148 -13.07 4.26 22.86
C HIS A 148 -12.47 3.18 21.95
N ALA A 149 -13.28 2.57 21.07
CA ALA A 149 -12.81 1.54 20.14
C ALA A 149 -11.70 2.06 19.21
N VAL A 150 -11.87 3.29 18.73
CA VAL A 150 -10.90 4.05 17.93
C VAL A 150 -9.58 4.24 18.67
N LEU A 151 -9.65 4.78 19.89
CA LEU A 151 -8.46 5.07 20.69
C LEU A 151 -7.72 3.79 21.12
N GLN A 152 -8.43 2.70 21.39
CA GLN A 152 -7.80 1.39 21.65
C GLN A 152 -7.04 0.85 20.43
N LEU A 153 -7.61 0.97 19.22
CA LEU A 153 -6.95 0.53 17.99
C LEU A 153 -5.67 1.32 17.72
N ILE A 154 -5.71 2.64 17.91
CA ILE A 154 -4.52 3.49 17.83
C ILE A 154 -3.47 3.04 18.84
N SER A 155 -3.87 2.91 20.10
CA SER A 155 -2.99 2.57 21.22
C SER A 155 -2.20 1.28 20.97
N ARG A 156 -2.86 0.24 20.42
CA ARG A 156 -2.21 -1.02 20.04
C ARG A 156 -1.14 -0.85 18.95
N ASN A 157 -1.38 0.01 17.95
CA ASN A 157 -0.44 0.23 16.85
C ASN A 157 0.75 1.11 17.26
N VAL A 158 0.52 2.09 18.15
CA VAL A 158 1.51 3.06 18.59
C VAL A 158 2.54 2.43 19.55
N ALA A 159 2.14 1.46 20.38
CA ALA A 159 3.00 0.85 21.39
C ALA A 159 4.33 0.29 20.84
N SER A 160 4.32 -0.21 19.60
CA SER A 160 5.47 -0.79 18.94
C SER A 160 6.62 0.19 18.64
N ARG A 161 6.36 1.51 18.62
CA ARG A 161 7.33 2.54 18.21
C ARG A 161 8.00 3.27 19.37
N PHE A 162 7.53 3.08 20.60
CA PHE A 162 7.96 3.87 21.75
C PHE A 162 9.45 3.76 22.06
N ASP A 163 9.96 2.53 22.12
CA ASP A 163 11.36 2.29 22.49
C ASP A 163 12.33 2.82 21.41
N GLN A 164 11.92 2.77 20.15
CA GLN A 164 12.67 3.33 19.04
C GLN A 164 12.73 4.86 19.12
N VAL A 165 11.59 5.52 19.40
CA VAL A 165 11.52 6.98 19.54
C VAL A 165 12.40 7.45 20.69
N ASP A 166 12.32 6.80 21.86
CA ASP A 166 13.13 7.19 23.01
C ASP A 166 14.62 6.96 22.77
N SER A 167 15.00 5.81 22.19
CA SER A 167 16.41 5.52 21.87
C SER A 167 17.01 6.54 20.89
N ALA A 168 16.25 6.92 19.86
CA ALA A 168 16.69 7.92 18.89
C ALA A 168 16.79 9.31 19.50
N LEU A 169 15.78 9.74 20.27
CA LEU A 169 15.82 11.02 20.98
C LEU A 169 16.95 11.06 21.99
N GLN A 170 17.24 9.96 22.69
CA GLN A 170 18.38 9.86 23.59
C GLN A 170 19.70 10.04 22.84
N ALA A 171 19.87 9.40 21.68
CA ALA A 171 21.07 9.54 20.86
C ALA A 171 21.24 10.97 20.34
N LEU A 172 20.17 11.58 19.81
CA LEU A 172 20.17 12.97 19.34
C LEU A 172 20.50 13.95 20.48
N ASN A 173 19.89 13.76 21.65
CA ASN A 173 20.14 14.59 22.83
C ASN A 173 21.58 14.48 23.35
N LYS A 174 22.25 13.34 23.15
CA LYS A 174 23.69 13.17 23.49
C LYS A 174 24.61 13.85 22.46
N GLN A 175 24.22 13.89 21.20
CA GLN A 175 25.03 14.43 20.10
C GLN A 175 24.94 15.96 19.95
N LEU A 176 23.92 16.60 20.50
CA LEU A 176 23.71 18.05 20.44
C LEU A 176 24.37 18.76 21.65
N PRO A 177 25.45 19.56 21.48
CA PRO A 177 26.02 20.34 22.57
C PRO A 177 25.06 21.46 23.01
N ARG A 178 24.83 21.61 24.33
CA ARG A 178 23.94 22.63 24.93
C ARG A 178 24.30 24.09 24.58
N ALA A 179 25.48 24.36 24.02
CA ALA A 179 26.08 25.69 23.92
C ALA A 179 25.99 26.36 22.52
N GLN A 180 25.41 25.72 21.51
CA GLN A 180 25.37 26.24 20.12
C GLN A 180 23.97 26.07 19.50
N HIS A 181 22.94 26.70 20.08
CA HIS A 181 21.63 26.71 19.44
C HIS A 181 21.22 28.13 19.08
N SER A 182 21.15 28.40 17.78
CA SER A 182 20.49 29.58 17.25
C SER A 182 19.03 29.58 17.70
N SER A 183 18.49 30.75 18.08
CA SER A 183 17.06 30.88 18.35
C SER A 183 16.26 30.57 17.08
N VAL A 184 15.01 30.09 17.20
CA VAL A 184 14.16 29.86 16.01
C VAL A 184 13.99 31.14 15.18
N GLN A 185 13.98 32.31 15.84
CA GLN A 185 13.95 33.61 15.18
C GLN A 185 15.23 33.88 14.36
N GLY A 186 16.40 33.49 14.88
CA GLY A 186 17.67 33.57 14.16
C GLY A 186 17.73 32.66 12.92
N MET A 187 17.08 31.48 12.98
CA MET A 187 17.01 30.52 11.86
C MET A 187 15.93 30.86 10.82
N GLN A 188 14.98 31.75 11.12
CA GLN A 188 13.85 32.04 10.24
C GLN A 188 14.25 32.49 8.82
N PRO A 189 15.27 33.35 8.61
CA PRO A 189 15.76 33.69 7.27
C PRO A 189 16.30 32.46 6.53
N ALA A 190 17.02 31.57 7.22
CA ALA A 190 17.57 30.36 6.64
C ALA A 190 16.47 29.38 6.21
N LEU A 191 15.48 29.15 7.07
CA LEU A 191 14.31 28.32 6.78
C LEU A 191 13.50 28.88 5.59
N LEU A 192 13.36 30.20 5.48
CA LEU A 192 12.66 30.84 4.36
C LEU A 192 13.43 30.67 3.04
N LYS A 193 14.75 30.82 3.04
CA LYS A 193 15.60 30.57 1.86
C LYS A 193 15.54 29.10 1.43
N LEU A 194 15.65 28.19 2.40
CA LEU A 194 15.57 26.75 2.18
C LEU A 194 14.23 26.36 1.51
N VAL A 195 13.09 26.76 2.09
CA VAL A 195 11.77 26.37 1.55
C VAL A 195 11.52 26.94 0.16
N ARG A 196 12.03 28.15 -0.14
CA ARG A 196 11.93 28.74 -1.48
C ARG A 196 12.76 27.98 -2.51
N GLY A 197 13.97 27.55 -2.14
CA GLY A 197 14.79 26.67 -2.99
C GLY A 197 14.10 25.34 -3.27
N LEU A 198 13.62 24.67 -2.22
CA LEU A 198 12.85 23.42 -2.33
C LEU A 198 11.62 23.57 -3.24
N GLN A 199 10.87 24.66 -3.08
CA GLN A 199 9.72 24.96 -3.93
C GLN A 199 10.14 25.17 -5.39
N ALA A 200 11.23 25.89 -5.65
CA ALA A 200 11.71 26.17 -7.00
C ALA A 200 12.14 24.89 -7.74
N VAL A 201 12.88 24.01 -7.06
CA VAL A 201 13.39 22.74 -7.61
C VAL A 201 12.24 21.79 -7.97
N THR A 202 11.17 21.77 -7.17
CA THR A 202 10.07 20.80 -7.33
C THR A 202 8.93 21.30 -8.21
N LYS A 203 8.81 22.62 -8.43
CA LYS A 203 7.72 23.25 -9.18
C LYS A 203 7.64 22.86 -10.64
N GLN A 204 8.80 22.68 -11.28
CA GLN A 204 8.86 22.54 -12.73
C GLN A 204 9.01 21.08 -13.13
N VAL A 205 8.23 20.68 -14.13
CA VAL A 205 8.41 19.44 -14.87
C VAL A 205 8.79 19.79 -16.29
N ARG A 206 9.79 19.09 -16.80
CA ARG A 206 10.21 19.18 -18.20
C ARG A 206 9.26 18.35 -19.06
N ILE A 207 8.70 18.97 -20.09
CA ILE A 207 7.77 18.30 -21.01
C ILE A 207 8.26 18.55 -22.44
N GLU A 208 8.30 17.48 -23.23
CA GLU A 208 8.65 17.57 -24.64
C GLU A 208 7.47 18.14 -25.45
N THR A 209 7.74 19.20 -26.22
CA THR A 209 6.74 19.86 -27.07
C THR A 209 7.12 19.79 -28.53
N ASN A 210 6.33 20.42 -29.41
CA ASN A 210 6.71 20.53 -30.82
C ASN A 210 7.81 21.58 -31.09
N LYS A 211 8.14 22.42 -30.10
CA LYS A 211 9.07 23.57 -30.23
C LYS A 211 10.34 23.43 -29.38
N GLY A 212 10.51 22.34 -28.65
CA GLY A 212 11.54 22.20 -27.62
C GLY A 212 11.02 21.50 -26.38
N ALA A 213 11.92 20.98 -25.56
CA ALA A 213 11.62 20.75 -24.16
C ALA A 213 11.19 22.07 -23.50
N ARG A 214 10.05 22.05 -22.81
CA ARG A 214 9.50 23.21 -22.09
C ARG A 214 9.43 22.90 -20.61
N SER A 215 9.85 23.85 -19.79
CA SER A 215 9.62 23.84 -18.35
C SER A 215 8.18 24.27 -18.07
N VAL A 216 7.39 23.40 -17.45
CA VAL A 216 5.98 23.64 -17.14
C VAL A 216 5.75 23.41 -15.65
N ASP A 217 4.97 24.31 -15.05
CA ASP A 217 4.50 24.15 -13.68
C ASP A 217 3.72 22.83 -13.53
N ILE A 218 4.19 21.94 -12.66
CA ILE A 218 3.63 20.60 -12.45
C ILE A 218 2.11 20.65 -12.23
N SER A 219 1.60 21.70 -11.57
CA SER A 219 0.18 21.84 -11.27
C SER A 219 -0.70 21.97 -12.52
N LYS A 220 -0.13 22.33 -13.68
CA LYS A 220 -0.89 22.51 -14.94
C LYS A 220 -1.19 21.19 -15.64
N ILE A 221 -0.43 20.14 -15.38
CA ILE A 221 -0.56 18.84 -16.06
C ILE A 221 -0.83 17.68 -15.11
N TYR A 222 -0.51 17.84 -13.82
CA TYR A 222 -0.67 16.78 -12.82
C TYR A 222 -2.11 16.30 -12.69
N ILE A 223 -2.27 14.97 -12.64
CA ILE A 223 -3.51 14.29 -12.28
C ILE A 223 -3.30 13.66 -10.91
N PRO A 224 -4.13 13.99 -9.89
CA PRO A 224 -4.03 13.38 -8.58
C PRO A 224 -4.17 11.85 -8.67
N PRO A 225 -3.18 11.08 -8.22
CA PRO A 225 -3.21 9.63 -8.33
C PRO A 225 -4.17 8.99 -7.34
N LYS A 226 -4.63 7.80 -7.71
CA LYS A 226 -5.30 6.86 -6.82
C LYS A 226 -4.29 5.85 -6.31
N LEU A 227 -4.28 5.66 -5.01
CA LEU A 227 -3.47 4.67 -4.33
C LEU A 227 -4.40 3.61 -3.76
N LYS A 228 -3.99 2.36 -3.81
CA LYS A 228 -4.69 1.25 -3.15
C LYS A 228 -3.73 0.53 -2.23
N TYR A 229 -4.19 0.03 -1.09
CA TYR A 229 -3.32 -0.85 -0.30
C TYR A 229 -2.91 -2.08 -1.12
N ARG A 230 -1.62 -2.43 -1.01
CA ARG A 230 -1.15 -3.73 -1.49
C ARG A 230 -1.91 -4.82 -0.74
N ASP A 231 -2.32 -5.87 -1.45
CA ASP A 231 -3.03 -7.00 -0.86
C ASP A 231 -2.05 -7.85 -0.01
N THR A 232 -1.89 -7.43 1.23
CA THR A 232 -1.06 -8.08 2.24
C THR A 232 -1.89 -8.33 3.49
N ALA A 233 -1.49 -9.32 4.27
CA ALA A 233 -2.22 -9.68 5.47
C ALA A 233 -2.33 -8.49 6.45
N LYS A 234 -1.20 -7.82 6.68
CA LYS A 234 -1.10 -6.61 7.49
C LYS A 234 -2.07 -5.51 7.06
N ASN A 235 -2.15 -5.20 5.76
CA ASN A 235 -3.00 -4.11 5.27
C ASN A 235 -4.49 -4.46 5.40
N ALA A 236 -4.86 -5.72 5.15
CA ALA A 236 -6.23 -6.18 5.33
C ALA A 236 -6.70 -6.05 6.79
N ASP A 237 -5.83 -6.37 7.76
CA ASP A 237 -6.10 -6.19 9.20
C ASP A 237 -6.36 -4.73 9.54
N LEU A 238 -5.46 -3.84 9.06
CA LEU A 238 -5.57 -2.40 9.26
C LEU A 238 -6.91 -1.86 8.73
N ILE A 239 -7.33 -2.31 7.55
CA ILE A 239 -8.58 -1.87 6.92
C ILE A 239 -9.81 -2.44 7.63
N SER A 240 -9.80 -3.73 7.99
CA SER A 240 -10.88 -4.35 8.76
C SER A 240 -11.07 -3.66 10.10
N ASN A 241 -9.97 -3.35 10.79
CA ASN A 241 -9.99 -2.64 12.06
C ASN A 241 -10.58 -1.23 11.89
N ALA A 242 -10.15 -0.49 10.87
CA ALA A 242 -10.71 0.83 10.56
C ALA A 242 -12.19 0.78 10.14
N ALA A 243 -12.62 -0.26 9.44
CA ALA A 243 -14.02 -0.43 9.03
C ALA A 243 -14.95 -0.70 10.23
N SER A 244 -14.47 -1.43 11.24
CA SER A 244 -15.26 -1.71 12.46
C SER A 244 -15.66 -0.43 13.20
N VAL A 245 -14.78 0.59 13.18
CA VAL A 245 -15.03 1.92 13.74
C VAL A 245 -16.16 2.65 13.00
N VAL A 246 -16.13 2.67 11.66
CA VAL A 246 -17.09 3.42 10.84
C VAL A 246 -18.51 2.84 11.00
N ARG A 247 -18.63 1.53 11.22
CA ARG A 247 -19.92 0.83 11.40
C ARG A 247 -20.69 1.25 12.67
N ALA A 248 -20.02 1.82 13.68
CA ALA A 248 -20.59 2.00 15.01
C ALA A 248 -21.56 3.20 15.17
N LYS A 249 -21.88 3.96 14.10
CA LYS A 249 -22.76 5.16 14.14
C LYS A 249 -24.27 4.89 14.02
N ARG A 250 -24.76 3.70 14.40
CA ARG A 250 -26.20 3.39 14.44
C ARG A 250 -26.79 3.82 15.81
N GLN A 251 -27.52 4.94 15.86
CA GLN A 251 -28.60 5.09 16.85
C GLN A 251 -29.78 5.95 16.35
N ARG A 252 -30.91 5.25 16.23
CA ARG A 252 -32.33 5.62 16.41
C ARG A 252 -32.95 6.81 15.63
N SER A 253 -33.74 6.45 14.62
CA SER A 253 -35.13 6.93 14.46
C SER A 253 -35.96 5.79 13.87
N ASP A 254 -37.28 5.88 13.99
CA ASP A 254 -38.26 4.81 13.87
C ASP A 254 -38.13 3.82 12.69
N ALA A 255 -38.67 2.62 12.93
CA ALA A 255 -38.71 1.50 12.02
C ALA A 255 -39.48 1.83 10.72
N SER A 256 -38.78 2.31 9.68
CA SER A 256 -39.21 2.17 8.28
C SER A 256 -38.18 2.55 7.21
N GLU A 257 -36.98 3.05 7.52
CA GLU A 257 -35.98 3.36 6.50
C GLU A 257 -34.84 2.34 6.48
N LEU A 258 -34.70 1.63 5.36
CA LEU A 258 -33.51 0.86 4.99
C LEU A 258 -32.29 1.79 5.08
N VAL A 259 -31.45 1.58 6.09
CA VAL A 259 -30.23 2.38 6.30
C VAL A 259 -29.18 1.95 5.30
N GLU A 260 -29.06 2.71 4.22
CA GLU A 260 -27.97 2.70 3.26
C GLU A 260 -26.62 2.81 3.98
N TRP A 261 -25.62 2.01 3.57
CA TRP A 261 -24.24 2.17 4.05
C TRP A 261 -23.82 3.62 3.79
N ARG A 262 -23.58 4.42 4.84
CA ARG A 262 -23.08 5.79 4.63
C ARG A 262 -21.70 5.82 3.96
N VAL A 263 -20.93 4.73 4.07
CA VAL A 263 -19.63 4.54 3.42
C VAL A 263 -19.43 3.07 3.07
N ASP A 264 -19.07 2.81 1.82
CA ASP A 264 -18.63 1.51 1.33
C ASP A 264 -17.28 1.12 1.97
N PRO A 265 -17.16 -0.01 2.68
CA PRO A 265 -15.89 -0.50 3.24
C PRO A 265 -14.76 -0.61 2.20
N THR A 266 -15.08 -0.86 0.92
CA THR A 266 -14.08 -0.92 -0.15
C THR A 266 -13.41 0.44 -0.39
N SER A 267 -14.07 1.55 -0.04
CA SER A 267 -13.49 2.89 -0.12
C SER A 267 -12.34 3.11 0.87
N LEU A 268 -12.20 2.28 1.91
CA LEU A 268 -11.05 2.31 2.81
C LEU A 268 -9.81 1.63 2.21
N ASN A 269 -9.99 0.80 1.17
CA ASN A 269 -8.87 0.21 0.43
C ASN A 269 -8.15 1.23 -0.46
N THR A 270 -8.81 2.33 -0.81
CA THR A 270 -8.26 3.37 -1.66
C THR A 270 -7.89 4.61 -0.85
N ILE A 271 -6.72 5.17 -1.12
CA ILE A 271 -6.19 6.39 -0.51
C ILE A 271 -6.07 7.43 -1.62
N GLY A 272 -6.72 8.58 -1.45
CA GLY A 272 -6.56 9.69 -2.38
C GLY A 272 -5.29 10.48 -2.08
N TYR A 273 -4.77 11.21 -3.07
CA TYR A 273 -3.64 12.12 -2.85
C TYR A 273 -3.89 13.15 -1.73
N GLY A 274 -5.14 13.61 -1.57
CA GLY A 274 -5.52 14.50 -0.47
C GLY A 274 -5.35 13.86 0.91
N ASP A 275 -5.57 12.55 1.04
CA ASP A 275 -5.34 11.81 2.28
C ASP A 275 -3.85 11.70 2.58
N LEU A 276 -3.05 11.32 1.57
CA LEU A 276 -1.59 11.22 1.65
C LEU A 276 -0.96 12.56 2.05
N LYS A 277 -1.45 13.68 1.52
CA LYS A 277 -0.90 15.01 1.83
C LYS A 277 -1.17 15.46 3.27
N LEU A 278 -2.27 14.99 3.86
CA LEU A 278 -2.70 15.46 5.19
C LEU A 278 -1.91 14.79 6.31
N SER A 279 -1.73 13.47 6.26
CA SER A 279 -0.85 12.80 7.19
C SER A 279 -0.54 11.35 6.80
N PHE A 280 0.71 10.96 7.02
CA PHE A 280 1.22 9.60 7.03
C PHE A 280 2.40 9.54 8.00
N SER A 281 2.82 8.34 8.40
CA SER A 281 4.07 8.16 9.15
C SER A 281 5.16 7.56 8.28
N ARG A 282 5.00 6.35 7.77
CA ARG A 282 5.97 5.68 6.89
C ARG A 282 5.18 4.95 5.81
N VAL A 283 5.37 5.33 4.56
CA VAL A 283 4.65 4.74 3.42
C VAL A 283 5.62 4.35 2.33
N VAL A 284 5.34 3.25 1.64
CA VAL A 284 6.01 2.89 0.39
C VAL A 284 4.99 2.89 -0.73
N ILE A 285 5.30 3.59 -1.82
CA ILE A 285 4.46 3.70 -3.01
C ILE A 285 5.08 2.82 -4.10
N LEU A 286 4.44 1.67 -4.30
CA LEU A 286 4.75 0.68 -5.31
C LEU A 286 4.00 1.00 -6.60
N GLY A 287 4.57 0.69 -7.76
CA GLY A 287 3.85 0.85 -9.02
C GLY A 287 4.67 0.46 -10.23
N ASP A 288 3.98 0.31 -11.37
CA ASP A 288 4.61 -0.06 -12.63
C ASP A 288 5.65 1.00 -13.08
N PRO A 289 6.65 0.60 -13.89
CA PRO A 289 7.51 1.53 -14.61
C PRO A 289 6.68 2.53 -15.43
N GLY A 290 7.00 3.82 -15.36
CA GLY A 290 6.21 4.87 -16.00
C GLY A 290 4.87 5.19 -15.32
N GLY A 291 4.54 4.55 -14.19
CA GLY A 291 3.31 4.77 -13.42
C GLY A 291 3.17 6.16 -12.76
N GLY A 292 4.25 6.96 -12.72
CA GLY A 292 4.23 8.31 -12.12
C GLY A 292 4.68 8.38 -10.66
N LYS A 293 5.44 7.39 -10.17
CA LYS A 293 5.97 7.33 -8.79
C LYS A 293 6.83 8.56 -8.42
N SER A 294 7.82 8.88 -9.25
CA SER A 294 8.64 10.08 -9.05
C SER A 294 7.82 11.37 -9.20
N THR A 295 6.79 11.36 -10.05
CA THR A 295 5.88 12.49 -10.23
C THR A 295 5.02 12.76 -8.99
N ILE A 296 4.46 11.73 -8.35
CA ILE A 296 3.73 11.90 -7.08
C ILE A 296 4.68 12.38 -5.97
N CYS A 297 5.90 11.82 -5.90
CA CYS A 297 6.93 12.25 -4.96
C CYS A 297 7.28 13.73 -5.14
N GLN A 298 7.58 14.15 -6.38
CA GLN A 298 7.88 15.54 -6.71
C GLN A 298 6.72 16.48 -6.41
N ASN A 299 5.48 16.11 -6.78
CA ASN A 299 4.31 16.94 -6.53
C ASN A 299 4.02 17.09 -5.04
N LEU A 300 4.20 16.02 -4.24
CA LEU A 300 4.10 16.08 -2.78
C LEU A 300 5.11 17.07 -2.21
N CYS A 301 6.37 17.02 -2.65
CA CYS A 301 7.38 17.97 -2.22
C CYS A 301 7.05 19.41 -2.66
N PHE A 302 6.58 19.62 -3.88
CA PHE A 302 6.18 20.96 -4.33
C PHE A 302 5.04 21.53 -3.48
N ASP A 303 4.02 20.73 -3.23
CA ASP A 303 2.86 21.11 -2.45
C ASP A 303 3.20 21.46 -1.00
N LEU A 304 4.02 20.64 -0.34
CA LEU A 304 4.47 20.88 1.03
C LEU A 304 5.37 22.12 1.12
N ALA A 305 6.32 22.27 0.19
CA ALA A 305 7.19 23.45 0.15
C ALA A 305 6.38 24.74 -0.08
N LYS A 306 5.41 24.72 -1.00
CA LYS A 306 4.50 25.85 -1.25
C LYS A 306 3.70 26.23 0.00
N GLN A 307 3.22 25.24 0.76
CA GLN A 307 2.46 25.47 1.99
C GLN A 307 3.34 26.00 3.13
N ALA A 308 4.53 25.44 3.33
CA ALA A 308 5.50 25.91 4.31
C ALA A 308 6.00 27.33 3.99
N ALA A 309 6.26 27.65 2.71
CA ALA A 309 6.61 29.01 2.28
C ALA A 309 5.48 30.01 2.54
N GLY A 310 4.23 29.63 2.24
CA GLY A 310 3.06 30.46 2.53
C GLY A 310 2.88 30.73 4.03
N ALA A 311 3.10 29.72 4.87
CA ALA A 311 2.98 29.85 6.32
C ALA A 311 4.02 30.76 6.96
N LEU A 312 5.26 30.78 6.44
CA LEU A 312 6.30 31.68 6.91
C LEU A 312 6.07 33.14 6.50
N LEU A 313 5.23 33.40 5.48
CA LEU A 313 5.01 34.73 4.89
C LEU A 313 3.66 35.37 5.24
N ALA A 314 2.63 34.59 5.59
CA ALA A 314 1.25 35.08 5.75
C ALA A 314 0.70 34.98 7.20
N ALA A 315 -0.19 35.92 7.55
CA ALA A 315 -0.93 35.90 8.82
C ALA A 315 -2.10 34.89 8.84
N ASN A 316 -2.71 34.59 7.68
CA ASN A 316 -3.70 33.52 7.52
C ASN A 316 -3.00 32.19 7.22
N LYS A 317 -2.61 31.51 8.30
CA LYS A 317 -1.81 30.29 8.24
C LYS A 317 -2.70 29.09 7.87
N PRO A 318 -2.33 28.26 6.87
CA PRO A 318 -2.91 26.91 6.75
C PRO A 318 -2.65 26.12 8.05
N SER A 319 -3.38 25.03 8.30
CA SER A 319 -3.12 24.14 9.45
C SER A 319 -1.63 23.85 9.60
N ALA A 320 -1.07 23.94 10.81
CA ALA A 320 0.36 23.71 11.05
C ALA A 320 0.84 22.32 10.60
N GLN A 321 -0.08 21.36 10.42
CA GLN A 321 0.19 20.05 9.81
C GLN A 321 0.65 20.09 8.38
N LEU A 322 0.20 21.08 7.61
CA LEU A 322 0.52 21.22 6.20
C LEU A 322 1.82 22.03 5.98
N GLN A 323 2.48 22.47 7.05
CA GLN A 323 3.64 23.37 7.02
C GLN A 323 4.98 22.63 7.16
N LYS A 324 5.05 21.38 6.69
CA LYS A 324 6.25 20.54 6.75
C LYS A 324 7.23 20.86 5.62
N PHE A 325 8.52 20.66 5.87
CA PHE A 325 9.60 20.87 4.90
C PHE A 325 9.93 19.57 4.18
N PRO A 326 9.72 19.47 2.86
CA PRO A 326 10.04 18.25 2.13
C PRO A 326 11.53 18.18 1.79
N ILE A 327 12.17 17.06 2.11
CA ILE A 327 13.53 16.73 1.70
C ILE A 327 13.43 15.51 0.79
N ARG A 328 13.60 15.73 -0.51
CA ARG A 328 13.60 14.66 -1.52
C ARG A 328 15.02 14.16 -1.72
N VAL A 329 15.21 12.85 -1.68
CA VAL A 329 16.47 12.16 -1.94
C VAL A 329 16.23 11.19 -3.08
N VAL A 330 16.89 11.41 -4.21
CA VAL A 330 16.89 10.46 -5.32
C VAL A 330 17.94 9.38 -4.99
N LEU A 331 17.49 8.14 -4.74
CA LEU A 331 18.35 7.10 -4.17
C LEU A 331 19.51 6.71 -5.09
N ARG A 332 19.31 6.70 -6.41
CA ARG A 332 20.41 6.47 -7.38
C ARG A 332 21.52 7.52 -7.31
N ALA A 333 21.18 8.79 -7.04
CA ALA A 333 22.18 9.86 -6.93
C ALA A 333 23.01 9.69 -5.65
N PHE A 334 22.37 9.21 -4.58
CA PHE A 334 23.06 8.83 -3.34
C PHE A 334 23.96 7.60 -3.54
N GLU A 335 23.50 6.61 -4.30
CA GLU A 335 24.29 5.44 -4.69
C GLU A 335 25.57 5.84 -5.41
N LYS A 336 25.44 6.68 -6.44
CA LYS A 336 26.59 7.22 -7.18
C LYS A 336 27.58 7.95 -6.28
N ALA A 337 27.08 8.80 -5.38
CA ALA A 337 27.94 9.53 -4.45
C ALA A 337 28.70 8.60 -3.50
N ARG A 338 28.15 7.42 -3.19
CA ARG A 338 28.80 6.39 -2.37
C ARG A 338 29.82 5.54 -3.14
N THR A 339 29.68 5.36 -4.45
CA THR A 339 30.75 4.76 -5.27
C THR A 339 32.05 5.57 -5.18
N VAL A 340 31.94 6.90 -5.17
CA VAL A 340 33.10 7.79 -5.01
C VAL A 340 33.55 7.87 -3.54
N ASN A 341 32.61 7.95 -2.60
CA ASN A 341 32.89 7.98 -1.17
C ASN A 341 32.02 6.96 -0.40
N PRO A 342 32.51 5.72 -0.19
CA PRO A 342 31.74 4.66 0.46
C PRO A 342 31.27 4.96 1.89
N GLN A 343 31.90 5.93 2.55
CA GLN A 343 31.54 6.35 3.92
C GLN A 343 30.59 7.56 3.95
N LEU A 344 30.11 8.03 2.79
CA LEU A 344 29.19 9.16 2.73
C LEU A 344 27.86 8.82 3.42
N SER A 345 27.55 9.56 4.48
CA SER A 345 26.28 9.44 5.19
C SER A 345 25.13 10.06 4.38
N LEU A 346 23.90 9.58 4.59
CA LEU A 346 22.71 10.14 3.95
C LEU A 346 22.49 11.60 4.36
N PHE A 347 22.82 11.96 5.61
CA PHE A 347 22.75 13.34 6.10
C PHE A 347 23.70 14.25 5.31
N ASP A 348 24.97 13.87 5.17
CA ASP A 348 25.95 14.68 4.46
C ASP A 348 25.64 14.76 2.97
N PHE A 349 25.07 13.70 2.38
CA PHE A 349 24.56 13.74 1.01
C PHE A 349 23.43 14.77 0.85
N ILE A 350 22.43 14.79 1.75
CA ILE A 350 21.33 15.77 1.73
C ILE A 350 21.87 17.20 1.76
N ILE A 351 22.86 17.50 2.62
CA ILE A 351 23.43 18.86 2.68
C ILE A 351 24.14 19.22 1.37
N ARG A 352 24.92 18.30 0.80
CA ARG A 352 25.63 18.49 -0.48
C ARG A 352 24.69 18.68 -1.66
N ASP A 353 23.56 17.98 -1.67
CA ASP A 353 22.55 18.11 -2.72
C ASP A 353 21.82 19.46 -2.62
N LEU A 354 21.35 19.79 -1.41
CA LEU A 354 20.56 21.00 -1.18
C LEU A 354 21.34 22.29 -1.39
N ILE A 355 22.65 22.34 -1.09
CA ILE A 355 23.44 23.58 -1.19
C ILE A 355 23.50 24.13 -2.62
N ASN A 356 23.36 23.27 -3.63
CA ASN A 356 23.31 23.67 -5.04
C ASN A 356 22.01 24.38 -5.43
N HIS A 357 21.01 24.35 -4.54
CA HIS A 357 19.65 24.83 -4.81
C HIS A 357 19.18 25.94 -3.86
N VAL A 358 20.01 26.29 -2.87
CA VAL A 358 19.66 27.29 -1.84
C VAL A 358 20.80 28.29 -1.66
N SER A 359 20.45 29.56 -1.43
CA SER A 359 21.43 30.62 -1.16
C SER A 359 21.77 30.71 0.33
N LEU A 360 22.34 29.63 0.87
CA LEU A 360 22.82 29.48 2.26
C LEU A 360 24.27 29.01 2.24
N ASP A 361 25.03 29.36 3.27
CA ASP A 361 26.30 28.69 3.49
C ASP A 361 26.10 27.28 4.07
N PHE A 362 27.18 26.50 4.08
CA PHE A 362 27.12 25.09 4.50
C PHE A 362 26.65 24.92 5.95
N GLU A 363 27.07 25.79 6.86
CA GLU A 363 26.76 25.63 8.29
C GLU A 363 25.33 26.10 8.60
N GLU A 364 24.88 27.20 8.00
CA GLU A 364 23.49 27.67 8.08
C GLU A 364 22.51 26.59 7.55
N LEU A 365 22.85 25.96 6.42
CA LEU A 365 22.04 24.88 5.84
C LEU A 365 22.06 23.64 6.74
N ARG A 366 23.24 23.24 7.23
CA ARG A 366 23.40 22.10 8.12
C ARG A 366 22.58 22.28 9.41
N GLU A 367 22.65 23.44 10.03
CA GLU A 367 21.87 23.77 11.23
C GLU A 367 20.36 23.73 10.95
N ALA A 368 19.91 24.36 9.84
CA ALA A 368 18.51 24.39 9.47
C ALA A 368 17.94 22.99 9.18
N VAL A 369 18.66 22.15 8.43
CA VAL A 369 18.24 20.77 8.13
C VAL A 369 18.24 19.91 9.39
N LEU A 370 19.28 20.01 10.22
CA LEU A 370 19.32 19.27 11.49
C LEU A 370 18.17 19.68 12.42
N TYR A 371 17.86 20.98 12.50
CA TYR A 371 16.69 21.47 13.22
C TYR A 371 15.39 20.84 12.71
N LEU A 372 15.18 20.81 11.38
CA LEU A 372 13.97 20.26 10.78
C LEU A 372 13.83 18.74 11.01
N LEU A 373 14.93 17.99 10.94
CA LEU A 373 14.94 16.54 11.17
C LEU A 373 14.70 16.21 12.64
N THR A 374 15.40 16.87 13.56
CA THR A 374 15.31 16.62 15.01
C THR A 374 13.94 17.01 15.58
N THR A 375 13.33 18.08 15.07
CA THR A 375 11.97 18.49 15.46
C THR A 375 10.87 17.69 14.76
N GLY A 376 11.20 16.87 13.75
CA GLY A 376 10.19 16.20 12.91
C GLY A 376 9.39 17.16 12.02
N ALA A 377 9.90 18.37 11.79
CA ALA A 377 9.29 19.35 10.87
C ALA A 377 9.59 19.03 9.39
N ALA A 378 10.52 18.11 9.11
CA ALA A 378 10.79 17.59 7.77
C ALA A 378 9.90 16.38 7.40
N VAL A 379 9.60 16.26 6.10
CA VAL A 379 9.07 15.05 5.44
C VAL A 379 10.17 14.52 4.53
N LEU A 380 10.56 13.25 4.73
CA LEU A 380 11.60 12.58 3.95
C LEU A 380 10.96 11.85 2.78
N ALA A 381 11.46 12.09 1.57
CA ALA A 381 10.96 11.47 0.36
C ALA A 381 12.10 10.78 -0.40
N PHE A 382 12.21 9.46 -0.27
CA PHE A 382 13.20 8.63 -0.94
C PHE A 382 12.64 8.11 -2.27
N ASP A 383 13.17 8.60 -3.38
CA ASP A 383 12.67 8.31 -4.71
C ASP A 383 13.57 7.30 -5.43
N GLY A 384 12.98 6.21 -5.92
CA GLY A 384 13.62 5.25 -6.83
C GLY A 384 14.42 4.13 -6.15
N LEU A 385 13.86 3.44 -5.15
CA LEU A 385 14.54 2.29 -4.51
C LEU A 385 14.79 1.15 -5.50
N ASP A 386 13.93 1.01 -6.50
CA ASP A 386 14.06 0.01 -7.57
C ASP A 386 15.15 0.33 -8.60
N GLU A 387 15.63 1.57 -8.65
CA GLU A 387 16.68 1.98 -9.59
C GLU A 387 18.05 1.40 -9.20
N ILE A 388 18.19 0.91 -7.97
CA ILE A 388 19.33 0.12 -7.51
C ILE A 388 19.18 -1.30 -8.06
N LEU A 389 19.88 -1.57 -9.16
CA LEU A 389 19.68 -2.77 -9.97
C LEU A 389 20.08 -4.04 -9.23
N ALA A 390 21.28 -4.04 -8.62
CA ALA A 390 21.80 -5.21 -7.93
C ALA A 390 21.05 -5.46 -6.61
N THR A 391 20.47 -6.66 -6.47
CA THR A 391 19.68 -7.02 -5.27
C THR A 391 20.47 -6.90 -3.96
N ALA A 392 21.77 -7.22 -3.96
CA ALA A 392 22.62 -7.09 -2.79
C ALA A 392 22.80 -5.63 -2.34
N GLN A 393 23.04 -4.72 -3.30
CA GLN A 393 23.14 -3.28 -3.04
C GLN A 393 21.79 -2.73 -2.58
N ARG A 394 20.68 -3.18 -3.17
CA ARG A 394 19.33 -2.76 -2.75
C ARG A 394 19.09 -3.01 -1.26
N ARG A 395 19.54 -4.15 -0.71
CA ARG A 395 19.44 -4.45 0.72
C ARG A 395 20.25 -3.47 1.58
N GLU A 396 21.48 -3.16 1.18
CA GLU A 396 22.29 -2.13 1.86
C GLU A 396 21.57 -0.78 1.91
N PHE A 397 20.95 -0.37 0.80
CA PHE A 397 20.23 0.92 0.74
C PHE A 397 18.93 0.91 1.53
N VAL A 398 18.22 -0.22 1.56
CA VAL A 398 17.09 -0.41 2.48
C VAL A 398 17.57 -0.21 3.92
N ASP A 399 18.68 -0.82 4.32
CA ASP A 399 19.23 -0.68 5.67
C ASP A 399 19.66 0.77 5.98
N LEU A 400 20.28 1.46 5.02
CA LEU A 400 20.65 2.88 5.15
C LEU A 400 19.43 3.79 5.33
N VAL A 401 18.39 3.58 4.53
CA VAL A 401 17.12 4.32 4.64
C VAL A 401 16.47 4.04 6.00
N LEU A 402 16.38 2.77 6.41
CA LEU A 402 15.80 2.39 7.71
C LEU A 402 16.60 2.97 8.88
N SER A 403 17.92 2.91 8.82
CA SER A 403 18.81 3.51 9.83
C SER A 403 18.56 5.02 9.95
N PHE A 404 18.43 5.73 8.82
CA PHE A 404 18.13 7.16 8.83
C PHE A 404 16.73 7.47 9.38
N CYS A 405 15.74 6.65 9.02
CA CYS A 405 14.39 6.75 9.57
C CYS A 405 14.38 6.53 11.09
N ASN A 406 15.19 5.61 11.58
CA ASN A 406 15.33 5.31 13.01
C ASN A 406 16.14 6.38 13.76
N GLN A 407 17.07 7.06 13.08
CA GLN A 407 17.76 8.22 13.63
C GLN A 407 16.82 9.42 13.80
N TYR A 408 15.85 9.60 12.89
CA TYR A 408 14.87 10.70 12.90
C TYR A 408 13.41 10.20 12.90
N PRO A 409 12.96 9.52 13.98
CA PRO A 409 11.68 8.79 13.99
C PRO A 409 10.44 9.68 14.02
N LEU A 410 10.61 10.99 14.25
CA LEU A 410 9.54 11.99 14.24
C LEU A 410 9.20 12.50 12.82
N CYS A 411 10.04 12.21 11.83
CA CYS A 411 9.83 12.60 10.44
C CYS A 411 8.91 11.61 9.71
N PRO A 412 7.87 12.10 9.00
CA PRO A 412 7.16 11.28 8.03
C PRO A 412 8.07 10.87 6.87
N VAL A 413 7.89 9.66 6.35
CA VAL A 413 8.73 9.09 5.28
C VAL A 413 7.86 8.52 4.17
N VAL A 414 8.18 8.89 2.92
CA VAL A 414 7.66 8.23 1.71
C VAL A 414 8.83 7.63 0.94
N VAL A 415 8.69 6.37 0.54
CA VAL A 415 9.63 5.69 -0.36
C VAL A 415 8.91 5.30 -1.64
N THR A 416 9.54 5.41 -2.80
CA THR A 416 8.99 4.87 -4.06
C THR A 416 9.79 3.67 -4.54
N SER A 417 9.09 2.66 -5.08
CA SER A 417 9.71 1.45 -5.66
C SER A 417 8.85 0.84 -6.76
N ARG A 418 9.41 0.03 -7.66
CA ARG A 418 8.65 -0.88 -8.54
C ARG A 418 7.93 -1.94 -7.72
N LEU A 419 6.78 -2.40 -8.22
CA LEU A 419 6.05 -3.52 -7.61
C LEU A 419 6.82 -4.84 -7.80
N VAL A 420 7.31 -5.09 -9.01
CA VAL A 420 8.17 -6.25 -9.31
C VAL A 420 9.57 -6.00 -8.75
N GLY A 421 10.12 -7.00 -8.07
CA GLY A 421 11.45 -6.94 -7.46
C GLY A 421 11.46 -6.40 -6.02
N TYR A 422 10.41 -5.72 -5.55
CA TYR A 422 10.36 -5.17 -4.19
C TYR A 422 10.48 -6.25 -3.10
N ASP A 423 9.85 -7.42 -3.28
CA ASP A 423 9.88 -8.50 -2.29
C ASP A 423 11.27 -9.15 -2.09
N SER A 424 12.25 -8.84 -2.95
CA SER A 424 13.64 -9.29 -2.79
C SER A 424 14.39 -8.55 -1.66
N ALA A 425 13.93 -7.32 -1.36
CA ALA A 425 14.48 -6.43 -0.33
C ALA A 425 13.36 -5.46 0.15
N PRO A 426 12.33 -5.96 0.84
CA PRO A 426 11.22 -5.12 1.29
C PRO A 426 11.64 -4.23 2.47
N LEU A 427 11.00 -3.07 2.60
CA LEU A 427 11.10 -2.26 3.82
C LEU A 427 10.40 -2.99 5.00
N THR A 428 10.74 -2.59 6.22
CA THR A 428 10.19 -3.20 7.44
C THR A 428 8.67 -3.08 7.54
N GLY A 429 8.07 -3.92 8.38
CA GLY A 429 6.63 -3.95 8.67
C GLY A 429 6.06 -2.67 9.30
N GLU A 430 6.81 -1.58 9.41
CA GLU A 430 6.31 -0.26 9.80
C GLU A 430 5.81 0.57 8.60
N PHE A 431 6.25 0.25 7.38
CA PHE A 431 5.83 0.94 6.17
C PHE A 431 4.46 0.43 5.71
N GLU A 432 3.53 1.36 5.46
CA GLU A 432 2.27 1.06 4.79
C GLU A 432 2.53 0.92 3.29
N GLU A 433 2.19 -0.26 2.72
CA GLU A 433 2.43 -0.55 1.31
C GLU A 433 1.23 -0.13 0.47
N LEU A 434 1.42 0.90 -0.35
CA LEU A 434 0.43 1.44 -1.28
C LEU A 434 0.86 1.14 -2.72
N VAL A 435 -0.06 0.69 -3.55
CA VAL A 435 0.09 0.48 -4.99
C VAL A 435 -0.55 1.64 -5.71
N LEU A 436 0.22 2.28 -6.59
CA LEU A 436 -0.21 3.31 -7.51
C LEU A 436 -1.05 2.69 -8.62
N GLU A 437 -2.32 3.07 -8.71
CA GLU A 437 -3.22 2.54 -9.73
C GLU A 437 -2.94 3.16 -11.10
N ARG A 438 -3.27 2.39 -12.14
CA ARG A 438 -3.27 2.88 -13.53
C ARG A 438 -4.41 3.89 -13.72
N PHE A 439 -4.27 4.79 -14.68
CA PHE A 439 -5.33 5.76 -14.97
C PHE A 439 -6.60 5.08 -15.46
N ASP A 440 -7.74 5.53 -14.94
CA ASP A 440 -9.05 5.23 -15.51
C ASP A 440 -9.37 6.13 -16.71
N GLU A 441 -10.45 5.84 -17.43
CA GLU A 441 -10.86 6.59 -18.63
C GLU A 441 -11.12 8.10 -18.34
N ASN A 442 -11.56 8.45 -17.12
CA ASN A 442 -11.77 9.86 -16.74
C ASN A 442 -10.43 10.58 -16.50
N GLU A 443 -9.49 9.91 -15.84
CA GLU A 443 -8.14 10.40 -15.59
C GLU A 443 -7.36 10.54 -16.90
N ILE A 444 -7.50 9.59 -17.83
CA ILE A 444 -6.94 9.65 -19.18
C ILE A 444 -7.48 10.88 -19.92
N LEU A 445 -8.80 11.08 -19.96
CA LEU A 445 -9.41 12.23 -20.62
C LEU A 445 -8.94 13.55 -20.01
N ASN A 446 -8.91 13.64 -18.68
CA ASN A 446 -8.46 14.85 -17.98
C ASN A 446 -6.97 15.14 -18.25
N TYR A 447 -6.12 14.11 -18.25
CA TYR A 447 -4.71 14.23 -18.62
C TYR A 447 -4.57 14.77 -20.05
N LEU A 448 -5.26 14.17 -21.02
CA LEU A 448 -5.19 14.56 -22.42
C LEU A 448 -5.64 16.01 -22.64
N THR A 449 -6.75 16.42 -22.03
CA THR A 449 -7.23 17.81 -22.12
C THR A 449 -6.20 18.79 -21.57
N LYS A 450 -5.60 18.51 -20.40
CA LYS A 450 -4.52 19.34 -19.85
C LYS A 450 -3.28 19.33 -20.74
N PHE A 451 -2.89 18.16 -21.24
CA PHE A 451 -1.74 17.98 -22.10
C PHE A 451 -1.88 18.80 -23.39
N PHE A 452 -2.98 18.67 -24.12
CA PHE A 452 -3.16 19.40 -25.38
C PHE A 452 -3.33 20.90 -25.20
N LYS A 453 -3.81 21.34 -24.03
CA LYS A 453 -3.83 22.76 -23.66
C LYS A 453 -2.42 23.30 -23.43
N VAL A 454 -1.59 22.57 -22.68
CA VAL A 454 -0.25 23.01 -22.28
C VAL A 454 0.78 22.84 -23.40
N VAL A 455 0.81 21.66 -24.02
CA VAL A 455 1.80 21.25 -25.03
C VAL A 455 1.35 21.64 -26.43
N GLY A 456 0.04 21.49 -26.69
CA GLY A 456 -0.56 21.85 -27.96
C GLY A 456 -0.91 23.33 -28.10
N GLU A 457 -0.81 24.12 -27.03
CA GLU A 457 -1.17 25.54 -26.97
C GLU A 457 -2.60 25.82 -27.47
N ARG A 458 -3.52 24.87 -27.23
CA ARG A 458 -4.93 24.93 -27.66
C ARG A 458 -5.84 25.54 -26.60
N THR A 459 -6.99 26.04 -27.02
CA THR A 459 -8.07 26.43 -26.09
C THR A 459 -8.65 25.20 -25.36
N GLU A 460 -9.42 25.42 -24.29
CA GLU A 460 -10.04 24.32 -23.52
C GLU A 460 -10.97 23.45 -24.39
N ALA A 461 -11.77 24.09 -25.25
CA ALA A 461 -12.72 23.42 -26.13
C ALA A 461 -12.00 22.58 -27.21
N GLU A 462 -10.98 23.15 -27.85
CA GLU A 462 -10.16 22.44 -28.83
C GLU A 462 -9.39 21.28 -28.20
N SER A 463 -8.84 21.48 -26.99
CA SER A 463 -8.10 20.43 -26.27
C SER A 463 -9.02 19.25 -25.92
N SER A 464 -10.25 19.53 -25.50
CA SER A 464 -11.25 18.51 -25.20
C SER A 464 -11.67 17.72 -26.44
N GLN A 465 -11.88 18.41 -27.58
CA GLN A 465 -12.20 17.75 -28.84
C GLN A 465 -11.05 16.86 -29.32
N TYR A 466 -9.82 17.37 -29.25
CA TYR A 466 -8.63 16.65 -29.69
C TYR A 466 -8.33 15.43 -28.80
N ALA A 467 -8.63 15.52 -27.50
CA ALA A 467 -8.59 14.38 -26.59
C ALA A 467 -9.59 13.29 -26.99
N GLN A 468 -10.80 13.65 -27.43
CA GLN A 468 -11.76 12.67 -27.94
C GLN A 468 -11.31 12.04 -29.26
N ASP A 469 -10.68 12.81 -30.16
CA ASP A 469 -10.13 12.28 -31.41
C ASP A 469 -9.02 11.25 -31.15
N PHE A 470 -8.11 11.57 -30.22
CA PHE A 470 -7.09 10.63 -29.74
C PHE A 470 -7.71 9.35 -29.17
N LEU A 471 -8.72 9.47 -28.31
CA LEU A 471 -9.39 8.32 -27.69
C LEU A 471 -10.07 7.43 -28.73
N ARG A 472 -10.67 8.02 -29.78
CA ARG A 472 -11.28 7.28 -30.90
C ARG A 472 -10.26 6.49 -31.70
N GLN A 473 -9.12 7.09 -32.04
CA GLN A 473 -8.07 6.43 -32.81
C GLN A 473 -7.40 5.28 -32.02
N THR A 474 -7.17 5.50 -30.73
CA THR A 474 -6.44 4.56 -29.88
C THR A 474 -7.31 3.44 -29.31
N ALA A 475 -8.63 3.54 -29.40
CA ALA A 475 -9.57 2.55 -28.86
C ALA A 475 -9.33 1.13 -29.40
N SER A 476 -9.05 0.99 -30.70
CA SER A 476 -8.85 -0.30 -31.35
C SER A 476 -7.41 -0.81 -31.29
N ASN A 477 -6.45 0.09 -31.15
CA ASN A 477 -5.04 -0.22 -31.46
C ASN A 477 -4.10 -0.11 -30.26
N ALA A 478 -4.44 0.62 -29.19
CA ALA A 478 -3.52 0.87 -28.08
C ALA A 478 -4.24 1.23 -26.76
N SER A 479 -5.46 0.73 -26.56
CA SER A 479 -6.32 1.13 -25.45
C SER A 479 -5.76 0.74 -24.07
N ASP A 480 -5.08 -0.40 -24.01
CA ASP A 480 -4.35 -0.94 -22.86
C ASP A 480 -3.14 -0.09 -22.44
N LEU A 481 -2.47 0.55 -23.41
CA LEU A 481 -1.29 1.39 -23.16
C LEU A 481 -1.64 2.74 -22.52
N ARG A 482 -2.86 3.25 -22.75
CA ARG A 482 -3.31 4.58 -22.24
C ARG A 482 -3.37 4.66 -20.73
N ALA A 483 -3.55 3.52 -20.06
CA ALA A 483 -3.67 3.47 -18.61
C ALA A 483 -2.32 3.74 -17.90
N ASN A 484 -1.19 3.60 -18.61
CA ASN A 484 0.14 3.96 -18.11
C ASN A 484 0.44 5.44 -18.42
N PRO A 485 0.67 6.32 -17.42
CA PRO A 485 0.86 7.76 -17.64
C PRO A 485 2.01 8.13 -18.58
N LEU A 486 3.13 7.41 -18.53
CA LEU A 486 4.26 7.64 -19.44
C LEU A 486 3.87 7.32 -20.89
N MET A 487 3.25 6.15 -21.12
CA MET A 487 2.80 5.76 -22.46
C MET A 487 1.75 6.73 -22.98
N LEU A 488 0.79 7.14 -22.15
CA LEU A 488 -0.21 8.13 -22.51
C LEU A 488 0.43 9.45 -22.94
N GLY A 489 1.44 9.93 -22.21
CA GLY A 489 2.19 11.15 -22.55
C GLY A 489 2.92 11.03 -23.89
N LEU A 490 3.60 9.91 -24.14
CA LEU A 490 4.31 9.66 -25.40
C LEU A 490 3.35 9.55 -26.59
N MET A 491 2.25 8.81 -26.41
CA MET A 491 1.21 8.68 -27.43
C MET A 491 0.55 10.03 -27.73
N ALA A 492 0.22 10.83 -26.69
CA ALA A 492 -0.37 12.15 -26.86
C ALA A 492 0.59 13.11 -27.57
N TRP A 493 1.89 13.03 -27.27
CA TRP A 493 2.92 13.79 -27.95
C TRP A 493 3.04 13.42 -29.44
N LEU A 494 3.09 12.12 -29.75
CA LEU A 494 3.16 11.62 -31.11
C LEU A 494 1.91 11.99 -31.92
N PHE A 495 0.73 11.84 -31.32
CA PHE A 495 -0.53 12.26 -31.93
C PHE A 495 -0.56 13.77 -32.21
N ASN A 496 -0.09 14.59 -31.27
CA ASN A 496 0.02 16.04 -31.46
C ASN A 496 1.01 16.43 -32.57
N ALA A 497 1.94 15.54 -32.90
CA ALA A 497 2.97 15.77 -33.90
C ALA A 497 2.57 15.30 -35.30
N ARG A 498 1.97 14.11 -35.41
CA ARG A 498 1.74 13.41 -36.68
C ARG A 498 0.27 13.08 -36.96
N GLY A 499 -0.60 13.14 -35.94
CA GLY A 499 -2.02 12.81 -36.05
C GLY A 499 -2.33 11.30 -35.98
N ASP A 500 -1.31 10.46 -35.77
CA ASP A 500 -1.45 9.01 -35.63
C ASP A 500 -0.62 8.45 -34.46
N VAL A 501 -1.04 7.27 -33.98
CA VAL A 501 -0.40 6.56 -32.86
C VAL A 501 -0.24 5.08 -33.23
N PRO A 502 0.97 4.51 -33.13
CA PRO A 502 1.21 3.09 -33.33
C PRO A 502 0.49 2.22 -32.31
N SER A 503 0.33 0.93 -32.63
CA SER A 503 -0.46 -0.01 -31.84
C SER A 503 0.30 -0.78 -30.76
N ASN A 504 1.63 -0.68 -30.72
CA ASN A 504 2.44 -1.40 -29.75
C ASN A 504 3.53 -0.52 -29.14
N ARG A 505 3.96 -0.94 -27.95
CA ARG A 505 4.87 -0.20 -27.10
C ARG A 505 6.25 0.06 -27.75
N PRO A 506 6.93 -0.92 -28.38
CA PRO A 506 8.22 -0.67 -29.04
C PRO A 506 8.12 0.26 -30.26
N GLU A 507 7.05 0.16 -31.06
CA GLU A 507 6.81 1.11 -32.15
C GLU A 507 6.55 2.51 -31.62
N ILE A 508 5.79 2.68 -30.53
CA ILE A 508 5.60 4.01 -29.91
C ILE A 508 6.95 4.59 -29.48
N TYR A 509 7.83 3.82 -28.82
CA TYR A 509 9.17 4.29 -28.48
C TYR A 509 10.00 4.61 -29.71
N ARG A 510 9.97 3.76 -30.74
CA ARG A 510 10.66 3.98 -32.01
C ARG A 510 10.23 5.28 -32.66
N GLU A 511 8.93 5.48 -32.84
CA GLU A 511 8.38 6.67 -33.49
C GLU A 511 8.61 7.93 -32.66
N CYS A 512 8.58 7.82 -31.32
CA CYS A 512 8.98 8.92 -30.46
C CYS A 512 10.47 9.26 -30.62
N ALA A 513 11.37 8.26 -30.64
CA ALA A 513 12.80 8.47 -30.86
C ALA A 513 13.08 9.07 -32.25
N ILE A 514 12.40 8.58 -33.29
CA ILE A 514 12.48 9.15 -34.64
C ILE A 514 11.97 10.59 -34.65
N LEU A 515 10.84 10.88 -34.00
CA LEU A 515 10.32 12.25 -33.91
C LEU A 515 11.30 13.19 -33.19
N MET A 516 12.00 12.71 -32.17
CA MET A 516 13.11 13.42 -31.51
C MET A 516 14.29 13.65 -32.46
N PHE A 517 14.57 12.72 -33.39
CA PHE A 517 15.62 12.84 -34.41
C PHE A 517 15.22 13.62 -35.67
N GLU A 518 13.95 13.75 -36.01
CA GLU A 518 13.44 14.42 -37.22
C GLU A 518 13.20 15.91 -36.98
N ARG A 519 12.64 16.27 -35.81
CA ARG A 519 12.49 17.67 -35.37
C ARG A 519 13.81 18.37 -35.08
N TRP A 520 14.89 17.60 -35.18
CA TRP A 520 16.25 18.06 -35.37
C TRP A 520 16.43 18.99 -36.58
N ASP A 521 15.68 18.79 -37.66
CA ASP A 521 15.97 19.31 -39.02
C ASP A 521 15.11 20.49 -39.59
N PRO A 522 14.21 21.22 -38.88
CA PRO A 522 13.43 22.28 -39.57
C PRO A 522 13.98 23.71 -39.46
N ASP A 523 14.72 24.08 -38.41
CA ASP A 523 15.05 25.49 -38.13
C ASP A 523 16.56 25.75 -38.13
N ARG A 524 17.14 25.83 -39.33
CA ARG A 524 18.09 26.86 -39.79
C ARG A 524 18.64 26.47 -41.17
N ASP A 525 18.91 27.49 -41.98
CA ASP A 525 19.64 27.48 -43.26
C ASP A 525 21.11 27.03 -43.14
N ILE A 526 21.41 26.21 -42.12
CA ILE A 526 22.69 25.58 -41.84
C ILE A 526 22.36 24.10 -41.62
N LYS A 527 22.48 23.30 -42.69
CA LYS A 527 22.44 21.83 -42.62
C LYS A 527 23.31 21.40 -41.43
N ALA A 528 22.76 20.63 -40.50
CA ALA A 528 23.61 19.99 -39.52
C ALA A 528 24.63 19.13 -40.31
N ASP A 529 25.93 19.38 -40.13
CA ASP A 529 27.03 18.57 -40.71
C ASP A 529 27.06 17.12 -40.17
N VAL A 530 25.99 16.65 -39.53
CA VAL A 530 25.88 15.28 -39.06
C VAL A 530 25.60 14.39 -40.27
N PRO A 531 26.43 13.37 -40.51
CA PRO A 531 26.22 12.46 -41.63
C PRO A 531 24.83 11.80 -41.58
N SER A 532 24.14 11.74 -42.71
CA SER A 532 22.82 11.09 -42.83
C SER A 532 22.92 9.61 -43.21
N ASP A 533 24.14 9.08 -43.33
CA ASP A 533 24.47 7.75 -43.87
C ASP A 533 24.62 6.68 -42.78
N PHE A 534 24.30 6.98 -41.51
CA PHE A 534 24.27 6.01 -40.43
C PHE A 534 22.91 5.94 -39.73
N ASP A 535 22.54 4.77 -39.21
CA ASP A 535 21.33 4.59 -38.42
C ASP A 535 21.51 5.20 -37.02
N LYS A 536 20.82 6.30 -36.74
CA LYS A 536 20.81 6.94 -35.42
C LYS A 536 20.25 6.02 -34.35
N LEU A 537 19.23 5.21 -34.65
CA LEU A 537 18.66 4.30 -33.65
C LEU A 537 19.69 3.23 -33.25
N HIS A 538 20.50 2.74 -34.18
CA HIS A 538 21.59 1.81 -33.91
C HIS A 538 22.72 2.48 -33.10
N LEU A 539 23.09 3.74 -33.41
CA LEU A 539 24.04 4.51 -32.59
C LEU A 539 23.58 4.62 -31.13
N PHE A 540 22.33 5.03 -30.89
CA PHE A 540 21.81 5.19 -29.54
C PHE A 540 21.61 3.84 -28.82
N SER A 541 21.40 2.75 -29.56
CA SER A 541 21.40 1.38 -29.02
C SER A 541 22.80 0.99 -28.52
N SER A 542 23.86 1.30 -29.29
CA SER A 542 25.25 1.11 -28.86
C SER A 542 25.60 1.93 -27.61
N ILE A 543 25.16 3.21 -27.57
CA ILE A 543 25.38 4.07 -26.39
C ILE A 543 24.65 3.49 -25.17
N ALA A 544 23.38 3.12 -25.31
CA ALA A 544 22.60 2.52 -24.23
C ALA A 544 23.22 1.23 -23.69
N ALA A 545 23.78 0.39 -24.56
CA ALA A 545 24.44 -0.85 -24.17
C ALA A 545 25.69 -0.67 -23.31
N ASN A 546 26.41 0.44 -23.48
CA ASN A 546 27.58 0.75 -22.67
C ASN A 546 27.23 1.60 -21.44
N MET A 547 26.00 2.12 -21.34
CA MET A 547 25.51 2.87 -20.17
C MET A 547 24.66 2.01 -19.23
N PHE A 548 23.83 1.12 -19.77
CA PHE A 548 22.86 0.38 -18.97
C PHE A 548 23.55 -0.65 -18.07
N GLY A 549 23.21 -0.64 -16.79
CA GLY A 549 23.82 -1.54 -15.80
C GLY A 549 25.13 -1.03 -15.20
N ASP A 550 25.66 0.10 -15.67
CA ASP A 550 26.84 0.75 -15.08
C ASP A 550 26.42 1.84 -14.08
N PRO A 551 26.68 1.68 -12.76
CA PRO A 551 26.36 2.67 -11.74
C PRO A 551 27.03 4.04 -11.98
N GLU A 552 28.23 4.07 -12.58
CA GLU A 552 28.97 5.32 -12.82
C GLU A 552 28.29 6.18 -13.90
N LEU A 553 27.66 5.52 -14.88
CA LEU A 553 27.07 6.13 -16.07
C LEU A 553 25.55 6.36 -15.97
N ALA A 554 24.90 5.89 -14.88
CA ALA A 554 23.45 5.93 -14.69
C ALA A 554 22.86 7.35 -14.64
N ASP A 555 23.58 8.32 -14.06
CA ASP A 555 23.17 9.74 -14.02
C ASP A 555 23.63 10.53 -15.26
N GLY A 556 24.19 9.84 -16.25
CA GLY A 556 24.70 10.42 -17.48
C GLY A 556 26.21 10.30 -17.62
N VAL A 557 26.68 10.61 -18.82
CA VAL A 557 28.05 10.44 -19.30
C VAL A 557 28.66 11.80 -19.60
N GLU A 558 29.94 11.98 -19.28
CA GLU A 558 30.67 13.19 -19.69
C GLU A 558 30.75 13.30 -21.22
N GLU A 559 30.85 14.53 -21.74
CA GLU A 559 31.05 14.78 -23.18
C GLU A 559 32.23 13.97 -23.76
N ALA A 560 33.30 13.81 -22.98
CA ALA A 560 34.49 13.06 -23.39
C ALA A 560 34.17 11.57 -23.60
N TRP A 561 33.42 10.97 -22.70
CA TRP A 561 32.95 9.58 -22.82
C TRP A 561 32.03 9.44 -24.03
N LEU A 562 31.07 10.34 -24.18
CA LEU A 562 30.11 10.33 -25.29
C LEU A 562 30.82 10.45 -26.65
N SER A 563 31.79 11.35 -26.74
CA SER A 563 32.64 11.54 -27.91
C SER A 563 33.46 10.29 -28.23
N ALA A 564 34.02 9.62 -27.22
CA ALA A 564 34.76 8.37 -27.41
C ALA A 564 33.86 7.25 -27.95
N GLU A 565 32.65 7.11 -27.41
CA GLU A 565 31.72 6.06 -27.82
C GLU A 565 31.15 6.28 -29.23
N ILE A 566 30.76 7.52 -29.56
CA ILE A 566 30.34 7.89 -30.92
C ILE A 566 31.49 7.69 -31.92
N LYS A 567 32.71 8.06 -31.53
CA LYS A 567 33.88 7.87 -32.38
C LYS A 567 34.13 6.40 -32.65
N ARG A 568 34.08 5.55 -31.62
CA ARG A 568 34.24 4.09 -31.75
C ARG A 568 33.21 3.51 -32.72
N TYR A 569 31.96 3.97 -32.62
CA TYR A 569 30.89 3.57 -33.53
C TYR A 569 31.16 4.01 -34.98
N LEU A 570 31.51 5.28 -35.21
CA LEU A 570 31.74 5.79 -36.56
C LEU A 570 33.03 5.26 -37.19
N GLU A 571 34.05 4.95 -36.40
CA GLU A 571 35.28 4.29 -36.87
C GLU A 571 35.04 2.83 -37.30
N ALA A 572 34.02 2.17 -36.74
CA ALA A 572 33.58 0.86 -37.23
C ALA A 572 32.78 0.95 -38.55
N LEU A 573 32.19 2.11 -38.83
CA LEU A 573 31.37 2.34 -40.03
C LEU A 573 32.17 2.92 -41.21
N TYR A 574 33.16 3.79 -40.95
CA TYR A 574 33.94 4.47 -41.99
C TYR A 574 35.40 4.02 -42.00
N GLU A 575 35.93 3.70 -43.17
CA GLU A 575 37.37 3.45 -43.35
C GLU A 575 38.23 4.70 -43.09
N ASN A 576 37.69 5.88 -43.42
CA ASN A 576 38.40 7.15 -43.25
C ASN A 576 38.22 7.70 -41.82
N LYS A 577 39.28 7.61 -41.01
CA LYS A 577 39.30 8.12 -39.63
C LYS A 577 39.03 9.63 -39.52
N SER A 578 39.39 10.42 -40.52
CA SER A 578 39.09 11.85 -40.54
C SER A 578 37.61 12.11 -40.72
N GLN A 579 36.92 11.31 -41.54
CA GLN A 579 35.47 11.35 -41.69
C GLN A 579 34.77 10.95 -40.39
N ALA A 580 35.21 9.87 -39.74
CA ALA A 580 34.69 9.45 -38.43
C ALA A 580 34.88 10.53 -37.35
N THR A 581 36.04 11.18 -37.32
CA THR A 581 36.32 12.28 -36.37
C THR A 581 35.45 13.51 -36.62
N ALA A 582 35.25 13.89 -37.90
CA ALA A 582 34.35 14.98 -38.26
C ALA A 582 32.89 14.67 -37.90
N GLY A 583 32.42 13.46 -38.23
CA GLY A 583 31.10 12.96 -37.87
C GLY A 583 30.89 12.93 -36.36
N THR A 584 31.89 12.47 -35.59
CA THR A 584 31.85 12.47 -34.12
C THR A 584 31.61 13.87 -33.58
N LYS A 585 32.40 14.86 -34.02
CA LYS A 585 32.24 16.25 -33.57
C LYS A 585 30.85 16.80 -33.92
N ALA A 586 30.33 16.47 -35.10
CA ALA A 586 29.00 16.88 -35.50
C ALA A 586 27.90 16.24 -34.63
N VAL A 587 28.00 14.93 -34.35
CA VAL A 587 27.03 14.19 -33.54
C VAL A 587 27.09 14.58 -32.06
N VAL A 588 28.30 14.76 -31.50
CA VAL A 588 28.48 15.26 -30.12
C VAL A 588 27.84 16.65 -30.02
N LYS A 589 28.18 17.58 -30.93
CA LYS A 589 27.56 18.91 -30.97
C LYS A 589 26.03 18.84 -31.15
N PHE A 590 25.53 17.84 -31.87
CA PHE A 590 24.10 17.59 -32.02
C PHE A 590 23.45 17.19 -30.69
N ILE A 591 24.07 16.28 -29.93
CA ILE A 591 23.57 15.84 -28.62
C ILE A 591 23.72 16.94 -27.58
N THR A 592 24.84 17.66 -27.56
CA THR A 592 25.13 18.71 -26.57
C THR A 592 24.37 20.01 -26.85
N GLY A 593 23.99 20.27 -28.10
CA GLY A 593 23.34 21.51 -28.50
C GLY A 593 21.81 21.56 -28.30
N ARG A 594 21.12 20.40 -28.16
CA ARG A 594 19.66 20.31 -28.00
C ARG A 594 19.26 19.02 -27.29
N ALA A 595 18.23 19.11 -26.47
CA ALA A 595 17.95 18.10 -25.46
C ALA A 595 16.68 17.30 -25.75
N TRP A 596 16.78 16.30 -26.64
CA TRP A 596 15.64 15.49 -27.07
C TRP A 596 15.78 14.00 -26.71
N VAL A 597 16.84 13.32 -27.16
CA VAL A 597 17.09 11.91 -26.76
C VAL A 597 17.99 11.80 -25.53
N MET A 598 19.03 12.63 -25.49
CA MET A 598 19.83 12.86 -24.29
C MET A 598 19.76 14.35 -23.92
N THR A 599 19.92 14.63 -22.63
CA THR A 599 19.79 15.96 -22.03
C THR A 599 21.04 16.26 -21.21
N ASP A 600 21.52 17.50 -21.30
CA ASP A 600 22.51 18.06 -20.37
C ASP A 600 21.90 18.14 -18.97
N VAL A 601 22.49 17.40 -18.03
CA VAL A 601 22.07 17.34 -16.62
C VAL A 601 22.99 18.14 -15.69
N GLY A 602 23.94 18.90 -16.24
CA GLY A 602 24.90 19.75 -15.53
C GLY A 602 26.37 19.34 -15.80
N GLU A 603 27.29 20.30 -15.73
CA GLU A 603 28.75 20.09 -15.85
C GLU A 603 29.21 19.33 -17.13
N ASN A 604 28.53 19.49 -18.27
CA ASN A 604 28.78 18.73 -19.51
C ASN A 604 28.55 17.21 -19.36
N VAL A 605 27.63 16.81 -18.49
CA VAL A 605 27.16 15.44 -18.33
C VAL A 605 25.83 15.26 -19.07
N PHE A 606 25.70 14.18 -19.83
CA PHE A 606 24.56 13.88 -20.70
C PHE A 606 23.88 12.57 -20.30
N ALA A 607 22.58 12.61 -20.03
CA ALA A 607 21.79 11.41 -19.71
C ALA A 607 20.64 11.23 -20.70
N PHE A 608 20.14 10.01 -20.88
CA PHE A 608 18.89 9.80 -21.61
C PHE A 608 17.75 10.59 -20.96
N THR A 609 16.91 11.24 -21.78
CA THR A 609 15.83 12.13 -21.30
C THR A 609 14.86 11.41 -20.35
N HIS A 610 14.63 10.10 -20.58
CA HIS A 610 13.94 9.22 -19.65
C HIS A 610 14.62 7.86 -19.58
N GLN A 611 14.62 7.26 -18.38
CA GLN A 611 15.13 5.89 -18.15
C GLN A 611 14.49 4.86 -19.09
N THR A 612 13.23 5.04 -19.45
CA THR A 612 12.54 4.14 -20.38
C THR A 612 13.10 4.19 -21.81
N PHE A 613 13.68 5.32 -22.26
CA PHE A 613 14.40 5.34 -23.53
C PHE A 613 15.72 4.59 -23.44
N LEU A 614 16.46 4.71 -22.33
CA LEU A 614 17.65 3.89 -22.08
C LEU A 614 17.27 2.40 -22.10
N GLU A 615 16.21 1.99 -21.39
CA GLU A 615 15.70 0.61 -21.39
C GLU A 615 15.28 0.15 -22.80
N TYR A 616 14.64 1.01 -23.59
CA TYR A 616 14.24 0.71 -24.96
C TYR A 616 15.44 0.52 -25.90
N PHE A 617 16.41 1.44 -25.88
CA PHE A 617 17.60 1.36 -26.72
C PHE A 617 18.49 0.17 -26.33
N PHE A 618 18.57 -0.14 -25.03
CA PHE A 618 19.25 -1.35 -24.58
C PHE A 618 18.53 -2.63 -25.03
N ALA A 619 17.19 -2.68 -24.91
CA ALA A 619 16.41 -3.80 -25.43
C ALA A 619 16.55 -3.98 -26.95
N ARG A 620 16.65 -2.86 -27.69
CA ARG A 620 16.91 -2.88 -29.13
C ARG A 620 18.31 -3.40 -29.46
N HIS A 621 19.33 -3.03 -28.67
CA HIS A 621 20.68 -3.58 -28.83
C HIS A 621 20.72 -5.11 -28.63
N ILE A 622 19.95 -5.63 -27.67
CA ILE A 622 19.81 -7.09 -27.47
C ILE A 622 19.20 -7.74 -28.72
N ASP A 623 18.14 -7.17 -29.29
CA ASP A 623 17.53 -7.66 -30.53
C ASP A 623 18.46 -7.57 -31.75
N GLU A 624 19.27 -6.50 -31.86
CA GLU A 624 20.22 -6.29 -32.96
C GLU A 624 21.39 -7.27 -32.93
N LYS A 625 21.81 -7.72 -31.74
CA LYS A 625 22.86 -8.74 -31.56
C LYS A 625 22.37 -10.17 -31.78
N ALA A 626 21.07 -10.41 -31.63
CA ALA A 626 20.48 -11.72 -31.68
C ALA A 626 19.79 -11.97 -33.03
N ASP A 627 20.10 -13.06 -33.72
CA ASP A 627 19.44 -13.43 -34.98
C ASP A 627 18.11 -14.15 -34.72
N SER A 628 18.03 -14.89 -33.62
CA SER A 628 16.89 -15.75 -33.26
C SER A 628 16.18 -15.32 -31.97
N VAL A 629 14.98 -15.87 -31.73
CA VAL A 629 14.29 -15.68 -30.44
C VAL A 629 15.07 -16.35 -29.30
N GLU A 630 15.80 -17.44 -29.62
CA GLU A 630 16.58 -18.21 -28.66
C GLU A 630 17.71 -17.39 -28.05
N GLU A 631 18.42 -16.65 -28.90
CA GLU A 631 19.52 -15.79 -28.48
C GLU A 631 19.02 -14.62 -27.61
N VAL A 632 17.87 -14.02 -27.96
CA VAL A 632 17.24 -12.98 -27.12
C VAL A 632 16.87 -13.56 -25.76
N LEU A 633 16.25 -14.74 -25.71
CA LEU A 633 15.92 -15.40 -24.46
C LEU A 633 17.17 -15.76 -23.67
N GLY A 634 18.23 -16.27 -24.33
CA GLY A 634 19.50 -16.62 -23.70
C GLY A 634 20.15 -15.45 -22.97
N GLU A 635 20.05 -14.24 -23.51
CA GLU A 635 20.57 -13.02 -22.87
C GLU A 635 19.70 -12.55 -21.70
N ILE A 636 18.37 -12.55 -21.84
CA ILE A 636 17.49 -11.93 -20.84
C ILE A 636 17.15 -12.86 -19.66
N ILE A 637 17.12 -14.17 -19.87
CA ILE A 637 16.65 -15.15 -18.87
C ILE A 637 17.49 -15.18 -17.58
N PRO A 638 18.84 -15.09 -17.63
CA PRO A 638 19.64 -15.00 -16.41
C PRO A 638 19.22 -13.84 -15.49
N HIS A 639 18.81 -12.71 -16.07
CA HIS A 639 18.34 -11.54 -15.32
C HIS A 639 16.87 -11.68 -14.86
N VAL A 640 16.00 -12.28 -15.68
CA VAL A 640 14.60 -12.57 -15.31
C VAL A 640 14.53 -13.47 -14.08
N VAL A 641 15.38 -14.49 -14.01
CA VAL A 641 15.41 -15.46 -12.90
C VAL A 641 15.76 -14.80 -11.57
N VAL A 642 16.67 -13.82 -11.57
CA VAL A 642 17.04 -13.03 -10.38
C VAL A 642 16.15 -11.79 -10.19
N LYS A 643 15.04 -11.67 -10.94
CA LYS A 643 14.05 -10.59 -10.89
C LYS A 643 14.63 -9.20 -11.25
N GLU A 644 15.61 -9.18 -12.14
CA GLU A 644 16.21 -7.99 -12.73
C GLU A 644 15.68 -7.77 -14.17
N TRP A 645 15.95 -6.59 -14.73
CA TRP A 645 15.70 -6.26 -16.15
C TRP A 645 14.26 -6.44 -16.66
N ASP A 646 13.26 -6.47 -15.78
CA ASP A 646 11.86 -6.75 -16.13
C ASP A 646 11.35 -6.03 -17.40
N VAL A 647 11.59 -4.71 -17.49
CA VAL A 647 11.18 -3.90 -18.64
C VAL A 647 11.98 -4.26 -19.90
N VAL A 648 13.31 -4.38 -19.77
CA VAL A 648 14.21 -4.68 -20.87
C VAL A 648 13.92 -6.06 -21.44
N ALA A 649 13.72 -7.06 -20.58
CA ALA A 649 13.40 -8.42 -20.98
C ALA A 649 12.11 -8.48 -21.81
N HIS A 650 11.05 -7.83 -21.32
CA HIS A 650 9.79 -7.74 -22.06
C HIS A 650 9.92 -6.95 -23.37
N LEU A 651 10.62 -5.81 -23.38
CA LEU A 651 10.82 -5.02 -24.59
C LEU A 651 11.64 -5.77 -25.64
N SER A 652 12.71 -6.46 -25.24
CA SER A 652 13.58 -7.22 -26.15
C SER A 652 12.79 -8.32 -26.84
N LEU A 653 12.02 -9.09 -26.06
CA LEU A 653 11.15 -10.14 -26.61
C LEU A 653 10.04 -9.55 -27.50
N GLN A 654 9.46 -8.43 -27.10
CA GLN A 654 8.39 -7.76 -27.86
C GLN A 654 8.91 -7.21 -29.21
N ILE A 655 10.11 -6.63 -29.25
CA ILE A 655 10.76 -6.18 -30.49
C ILE A 655 10.98 -7.38 -31.41
N LYS A 656 11.60 -8.46 -30.91
CA LYS A 656 11.93 -9.64 -31.72
C LYS A 656 10.70 -10.30 -32.34
N THR A 657 9.61 -10.37 -31.57
CA THR A 657 8.38 -11.11 -31.93
C THR A 657 7.30 -10.24 -32.60
N HIS A 658 7.56 -8.95 -32.75
CA HIS A 658 6.59 -7.99 -33.28
C HIS A 658 6.07 -8.39 -34.69
N ARG A 659 4.74 -8.43 -34.85
CA ARG A 659 4.01 -8.79 -36.09
C ARG A 659 4.47 -10.10 -36.76
N SER A 660 5.09 -11.03 -36.03
CA SER A 660 5.56 -12.30 -36.57
C SER A 660 4.96 -13.47 -35.80
N LEU A 661 3.87 -14.04 -36.31
CA LEU A 661 3.24 -15.23 -35.71
C LEU A 661 4.23 -16.39 -35.52
N ARG A 662 5.15 -16.58 -36.49
CA ARG A 662 6.22 -17.58 -36.40
C ARG A 662 7.10 -17.37 -35.17
N ARG A 663 7.59 -16.14 -34.95
CA ARG A 663 8.46 -15.82 -33.82
C ARG A 663 7.69 -15.80 -32.50
N GLN A 664 6.41 -15.42 -32.49
CA GLN A 664 5.55 -15.48 -31.30
C GLN A 664 5.31 -16.92 -30.86
N ASN A 665 5.04 -17.83 -31.79
CA ASN A 665 4.94 -19.26 -31.50
C ASN A 665 6.28 -19.81 -30.98
N GLN A 666 7.39 -19.49 -31.66
CA GLN A 666 8.73 -19.89 -31.22
C GLN A 666 9.07 -19.39 -29.82
N ALA A 667 8.72 -18.14 -29.48
CA ALA A 667 8.93 -17.59 -28.15
C ALA A 667 8.21 -18.40 -27.07
N ILE A 668 6.95 -18.77 -27.32
CA ILE A 668 6.20 -19.61 -26.37
C ILE A 668 6.83 -21.00 -26.24
N GLU A 669 7.17 -21.63 -27.37
CA GLU A 669 7.82 -22.96 -27.37
C GLU A 669 9.11 -22.95 -26.54
N GLN A 670 9.98 -21.98 -26.77
CA GLN A 670 11.26 -21.85 -26.04
C GLN A 670 11.07 -21.48 -24.57
N LEU A 671 10.09 -20.63 -24.24
CA LEU A 671 9.76 -20.36 -22.84
C LEU A 671 9.33 -21.64 -22.13
N ILE A 672 8.48 -22.47 -22.76
CA ILE A 672 8.06 -23.75 -22.18
C ILE A 672 9.28 -24.66 -21.95
N GLU A 673 10.19 -24.77 -22.93
CA GLU A 673 11.42 -25.55 -22.83
C GLU A 673 12.31 -25.08 -21.67
N LEU A 674 12.54 -23.77 -21.54
CA LEU A 674 13.33 -23.19 -20.45
C LEU A 674 12.70 -23.45 -19.08
N ILE A 675 11.39 -23.26 -18.95
CA ILE A 675 10.69 -23.53 -17.68
C ILE A 675 10.72 -25.04 -17.35
N ASN A 676 10.72 -25.93 -18.35
CA ASN A 676 10.86 -27.38 -18.15
C ASN A 676 12.29 -27.79 -17.77
N ALA A 677 13.31 -27.13 -18.33
CA ALA A 677 14.72 -27.40 -18.04
C ALA A 677 15.15 -26.91 -16.65
N THR A 678 14.46 -25.91 -16.10
CA THR A 678 14.82 -25.27 -14.84
C THR A 678 14.49 -26.18 -13.64
N SER A 679 15.49 -26.47 -12.81
CA SER A 679 15.35 -27.38 -11.66
C SER A 679 14.90 -26.69 -10.37
N SER A 680 15.27 -25.43 -10.16
CA SER A 680 14.86 -24.66 -8.97
C SER A 680 13.39 -24.21 -9.07
N VAL A 681 12.64 -24.39 -7.99
CA VAL A 681 11.24 -23.94 -7.90
C VAL A 681 11.14 -22.42 -8.02
N GLU A 682 12.04 -21.68 -7.35
CA GLU A 682 12.01 -20.22 -7.33
C GLU A 682 12.30 -19.62 -8.71
N GLU A 683 13.27 -20.19 -9.42
CA GLU A 683 13.61 -19.79 -10.78
C GLU A 683 12.45 -20.11 -11.74
N ARG A 684 11.87 -21.32 -11.64
CA ARG A 684 10.67 -21.69 -12.42
C ARG A 684 9.51 -20.73 -12.17
N MET A 685 9.27 -20.31 -10.93
CA MET A 685 8.22 -19.36 -10.60
C MET A 685 8.46 -17.99 -11.24
N SER A 686 9.69 -17.49 -11.20
CA SER A 686 10.07 -16.22 -11.85
C SER A 686 9.86 -16.28 -13.37
N LEU A 687 10.24 -17.40 -14.00
CA LEU A 687 10.02 -17.63 -15.43
C LEU A 687 8.53 -17.76 -15.79
N ASN A 688 7.74 -18.46 -14.98
CA ASN A 688 6.29 -18.57 -15.18
C ASN A 688 5.61 -17.20 -15.11
N LEU A 689 6.01 -16.35 -14.17
CA LEU A 689 5.48 -15.00 -14.05
C LEU A 689 5.84 -14.14 -15.27
N PHE A 690 7.11 -14.22 -15.73
CA PHE A 690 7.55 -13.55 -16.95
C PHE A 690 6.75 -14.04 -18.17
N ALA A 691 6.63 -15.35 -18.37
CA ALA A 691 5.91 -15.94 -19.49
C ALA A 691 4.41 -15.58 -19.47
N ALA A 692 3.78 -15.60 -18.28
CA ALA A 692 2.38 -15.18 -18.10
C ALA A 692 2.17 -13.71 -18.48
N ARG A 693 3.11 -12.82 -18.12
CA ARG A 693 3.07 -11.40 -18.50
C ARG A 693 3.38 -11.19 -19.98
N ALA A 694 4.21 -12.04 -20.58
CA ALA A 694 4.49 -11.97 -22.01
C ALA A 694 3.23 -12.22 -22.88
N LEU A 695 2.25 -12.97 -22.36
CA LEU A 695 0.95 -13.14 -23.01
C LEU A 695 0.16 -11.83 -23.16
N GLU A 696 0.52 -10.75 -22.47
CA GLU A 696 -0.07 -9.42 -22.69
C GLU A 696 0.20 -8.90 -24.11
N TYR A 697 1.31 -9.30 -24.74
CA TYR A 697 1.69 -8.87 -26.10
C TYR A 697 1.94 -10.00 -27.10
N LEU A 698 2.06 -11.25 -26.67
CA LEU A 698 2.23 -12.40 -27.55
C LEU A 698 0.88 -12.90 -28.09
N ASN A 699 0.50 -12.46 -29.29
CA ASN A 699 -0.70 -12.94 -30.00
C ASN A 699 -0.44 -14.25 -30.80
N ALA A 700 0.15 -15.24 -30.12
CA ALA A 700 0.49 -16.53 -30.70
C ALA A 700 -0.77 -17.37 -31.05
N SER A 701 -0.57 -18.52 -31.67
CA SER A 701 -1.65 -19.46 -31.97
C SER A 701 -2.32 -19.99 -30.69
N GLU A 702 -3.62 -20.29 -30.76
CA GLU A 702 -4.36 -20.85 -29.61
C GLU A 702 -3.71 -22.13 -29.06
N SER A 703 -3.12 -22.96 -29.93
CA SER A 703 -2.39 -24.16 -29.53
C SER A 703 -1.18 -23.86 -28.64
N GLN A 704 -0.39 -22.84 -29.02
CA GLN A 704 0.79 -22.45 -28.24
C GLN A 704 0.39 -21.77 -26.93
N VAL A 705 -0.55 -20.83 -26.99
CA VAL A 705 -1.08 -20.17 -25.78
C VAL A 705 -1.66 -21.20 -24.82
N LYS A 706 -2.42 -22.19 -25.32
CA LYS A 706 -2.96 -23.29 -24.52
C LYS A 706 -1.85 -24.05 -23.81
N SER A 707 -0.82 -24.46 -24.54
CA SER A 707 0.31 -25.23 -23.98
C SER A 707 1.00 -24.49 -22.83
N LEU A 708 1.23 -23.17 -23.00
CA LEU A 708 1.84 -22.34 -21.95
C LEU A 708 0.92 -22.15 -20.74
N VAL A 709 -0.36 -21.83 -20.97
CA VAL A 709 -1.33 -21.63 -19.88
C VAL A 709 -1.54 -22.92 -19.09
N GLU A 710 -1.67 -24.07 -19.76
CA GLU A 710 -1.76 -25.38 -19.12
C GLU A 710 -0.53 -25.66 -18.26
N ARG A 711 0.67 -25.36 -18.78
CA ARG A 711 1.91 -25.55 -18.04
C ARG A 711 1.98 -24.66 -16.79
N ILE A 712 1.71 -23.36 -16.92
CA ILE A 712 1.70 -22.41 -15.80
C ILE A 712 0.66 -22.82 -14.76
N PHE A 713 -0.53 -23.21 -15.21
CA PHE A 713 -1.61 -23.65 -14.34
C PHE A 713 -1.22 -24.92 -13.56
N ASN A 714 -0.67 -25.92 -14.24
CA ASN A 714 -0.25 -27.18 -13.61
C ASN A 714 0.87 -26.93 -12.59
N GLU A 715 1.87 -26.11 -12.90
CA GLU A 715 2.94 -25.77 -11.94
C GLU A 715 2.36 -25.07 -10.70
N ALA A 716 1.42 -24.13 -10.87
CA ALA A 716 0.80 -23.44 -9.74
C ALA A 716 0.01 -24.40 -8.83
N VAL A 717 -0.67 -25.38 -9.42
CA VAL A 717 -1.45 -26.38 -8.69
C VAL A 717 -0.55 -27.46 -8.05
N GLU A 718 0.55 -27.84 -8.69
CA GLU A 718 1.48 -28.88 -8.22
C GLU A 718 2.53 -28.39 -7.23
N ASN A 719 3.03 -27.17 -7.39
CA ASN A 719 4.20 -26.65 -6.67
C ASN A 719 3.97 -25.29 -6.00
N GLY A 720 2.92 -24.56 -6.38
CA GLY A 720 2.71 -23.19 -5.90
C GLY A 720 2.50 -23.05 -4.39
N GLU A 721 3.20 -22.09 -3.79
CA GLU A 721 2.69 -21.37 -2.61
C GLU A 721 1.56 -20.41 -3.04
N PRO A 722 0.55 -20.14 -2.19
CA PRO A 722 -0.72 -19.57 -2.65
C PRO A 722 -0.64 -18.20 -3.34
N ASN A 723 0.36 -17.36 -3.01
CA ASN A 723 0.37 -15.96 -3.45
C ASN A 723 1.13 -15.73 -4.77
N ASP A 724 2.31 -16.33 -4.95
CA ASP A 724 3.18 -15.98 -6.08
C ASP A 724 2.93 -16.82 -7.34
N ALA A 725 2.59 -18.11 -7.19
CA ALA A 725 2.36 -18.99 -8.35
C ALA A 725 1.00 -18.71 -9.01
N PHE A 726 -0.05 -18.45 -8.22
CA PHE A 726 -1.35 -18.08 -8.74
C PHE A 726 -1.38 -16.66 -9.33
N LEU A 727 -0.39 -15.81 -9.00
CA LEU A 727 -0.21 -14.52 -9.64
C LEU A 727 0.03 -14.66 -11.15
N ALA A 728 0.76 -15.69 -11.57
CA ALA A 728 0.97 -16.00 -12.99
C ALA A 728 -0.36 -16.37 -13.69
N ILE A 729 -1.24 -17.14 -13.03
CA ILE A 729 -2.59 -17.43 -13.56
C ILE A 729 -3.39 -16.14 -13.74
N ARG A 730 -3.28 -15.20 -12.79
CA ARG A 730 -3.92 -13.88 -12.91
C ARG A 730 -3.41 -13.12 -14.13
N HIS A 731 -2.11 -13.10 -14.38
CA HIS A 731 -1.55 -12.46 -15.58
C HIS A 731 -2.00 -13.15 -16.88
N CYS A 732 -2.11 -14.48 -16.90
CA CYS A 732 -2.69 -15.20 -18.04
C CYS A 732 -4.11 -14.69 -18.36
N ALA A 733 -4.94 -14.47 -17.35
CA ALA A 733 -6.31 -13.94 -17.53
C ALA A 733 -6.38 -12.49 -18.06
N TYR A 734 -5.26 -11.76 -17.99
CA TYR A 734 -5.08 -10.41 -18.52
C TYR A 734 -4.27 -10.37 -19.83
N CYS A 735 -4.13 -11.50 -20.53
CA CYS A 735 -3.45 -11.56 -21.83
C CYS A 735 -4.04 -10.59 -22.88
N CYS A 736 -3.40 -10.56 -24.06
CA CYS A 736 -3.79 -9.71 -25.17
C CYS A 736 -5.28 -9.84 -25.51
N ALA A 737 -5.88 -8.75 -25.99
CA ALA A 737 -7.32 -8.64 -26.15
C ALA A 737 -7.90 -9.74 -27.08
N GLU A 738 -7.14 -10.14 -28.11
CA GLU A 738 -7.48 -11.15 -29.10
C GLU A 738 -7.56 -12.57 -28.54
N ARG A 739 -6.87 -12.85 -27.42
CA ARG A 739 -6.82 -14.16 -26.77
C ARG A 739 -7.55 -14.22 -25.44
N ARG A 740 -7.94 -13.08 -24.88
CA ARG A 740 -8.51 -12.97 -23.53
C ARG A 740 -9.72 -13.86 -23.29
N THR A 741 -10.67 -13.88 -24.23
CA THR A 741 -11.87 -14.73 -24.12
C THR A 741 -11.48 -16.21 -24.11
N PHE A 742 -10.60 -16.62 -25.04
CA PHE A 742 -10.09 -17.98 -25.13
C PHE A 742 -9.37 -18.42 -23.85
N VAL A 743 -8.42 -17.62 -23.35
CA VAL A 743 -7.64 -17.95 -22.15
C VAL A 743 -8.52 -18.02 -20.90
N ARG A 744 -9.50 -17.12 -20.75
CA ARG A 744 -10.45 -17.17 -19.62
C ARG A 744 -11.30 -18.43 -19.65
N SER A 745 -11.77 -18.85 -20.83
CA SER A 745 -12.50 -20.11 -21.01
C SER A 745 -11.61 -21.33 -20.72
N LEU A 746 -10.35 -21.32 -21.17
CA LEU A 746 -9.38 -22.37 -20.89
C LEU A 746 -9.09 -22.49 -19.39
N LEU A 747 -8.84 -21.39 -18.70
CA LEU A 747 -8.63 -21.38 -17.24
C LEU A 747 -9.84 -21.96 -16.50
N LEU A 748 -11.07 -21.60 -16.91
CA LEU A 748 -12.29 -22.19 -16.34
C LEU A 748 -12.35 -23.70 -16.59
N GLU A 749 -12.02 -24.16 -17.80
CA GLU A 749 -11.96 -25.59 -18.13
C GLU A 749 -10.93 -26.34 -17.26
N LEU A 750 -9.73 -25.78 -17.10
CA LEU A 750 -8.66 -26.36 -16.29
C LEU A 750 -9.04 -26.44 -14.81
N ILE A 751 -9.67 -25.39 -14.27
CA ILE A 751 -10.20 -25.39 -12.91
C ILE A 751 -11.22 -26.53 -12.74
N VAL A 752 -12.22 -26.61 -13.62
CA VAL A 752 -13.26 -27.64 -13.57
C VAL A 752 -12.67 -29.05 -13.74
N SER A 753 -11.70 -29.21 -14.64
CA SER A 753 -11.01 -30.49 -14.87
C SER A 753 -10.24 -30.95 -13.63
N THR A 754 -9.51 -30.03 -13.00
CA THR A 754 -8.78 -30.28 -11.75
C THR A 754 -9.75 -30.69 -10.65
N PHE A 755 -10.89 -30.02 -10.53
CA PHE A 755 -11.95 -30.40 -9.58
C PHE A 755 -12.54 -31.79 -9.82
N LYS A 756 -12.57 -32.25 -11.08
CA LYS A 756 -13.06 -33.59 -11.44
C LYS A 756 -12.03 -34.69 -11.21
N LYS A 757 -10.75 -34.45 -11.51
CA LYS A 757 -9.72 -35.49 -11.66
C LYS A 757 -8.47 -35.31 -10.80
N GLY A 758 -8.27 -34.14 -10.21
CA GLY A 758 -7.07 -33.78 -9.47
C GLY A 758 -6.95 -34.50 -8.13
N GLU A 759 -5.73 -34.58 -7.64
CA GLU A 759 -5.42 -35.13 -6.32
C GLU A 759 -5.81 -34.16 -5.20
N THR A 760 -6.03 -34.65 -3.99
CA THR A 760 -6.46 -33.83 -2.84
C THR A 760 -5.58 -32.61 -2.61
N ARG A 761 -4.25 -32.74 -2.72
CA ARG A 761 -3.30 -31.63 -2.54
C ARG A 761 -3.49 -30.52 -3.59
N GLN A 762 -3.77 -30.91 -4.83
CA GLN A 762 -4.01 -29.99 -5.95
C GLN A 762 -5.32 -29.24 -5.75
N LEU A 763 -6.37 -29.97 -5.38
CA LEU A 763 -7.69 -29.43 -5.07
C LEU A 763 -7.62 -28.42 -3.92
N GLU A 764 -6.90 -28.74 -2.85
CA GLU A 764 -6.74 -27.84 -1.71
C GLU A 764 -6.06 -26.52 -2.07
N ARG A 765 -4.98 -26.56 -2.85
CA ARG A 765 -4.29 -25.34 -3.28
C ARG A 765 -5.16 -24.48 -4.17
N LEU A 766 -5.83 -25.10 -5.14
CA LEU A 766 -6.71 -24.39 -6.06
C LEU A 766 -7.90 -23.78 -5.32
N ALA A 767 -8.52 -24.53 -4.42
CA ALA A 767 -9.59 -24.03 -3.57
C ALA A 767 -9.13 -22.86 -2.69
N ARG A 768 -7.92 -22.93 -2.09
CA ARG A 768 -7.34 -21.80 -1.35
C ARG A 768 -7.09 -20.57 -2.22
N ALA A 769 -6.68 -20.74 -3.48
CA ALA A 769 -6.47 -19.63 -4.40
C ALA A 769 -7.77 -19.00 -4.91
N MET A 770 -8.83 -19.80 -4.96
CA MET A 770 -10.21 -19.36 -5.27
C MET A 770 -10.90 -18.77 -4.05
N SER A 771 -10.52 -19.13 -2.83
CA SER A 771 -11.13 -18.62 -1.62
C SER A 771 -10.44 -17.39 -1.07
N SER A 772 -11.22 -16.46 -0.55
CA SER A 772 -10.71 -15.39 0.29
C SER A 772 -10.37 -15.93 1.68
N VAL A 773 -9.17 -16.52 1.82
CA VAL A 773 -8.77 -17.18 3.08
C VAL A 773 -8.28 -16.15 4.10
N ARG A 774 -8.80 -16.26 5.35
CA ARG A 774 -8.29 -15.52 6.52
C ARG A 774 -7.31 -16.38 7.32
N THR A 775 -6.04 -15.97 7.37
CA THR A 775 -5.05 -16.52 8.33
C THR A 775 -4.65 -15.40 9.29
N GLY A 776 -4.84 -15.62 10.60
CA GLY A 776 -4.38 -14.67 11.63
C GLY A 776 -5.05 -13.28 11.65
N GLY A 777 -6.24 -13.12 11.05
CA GLY A 777 -6.93 -11.82 11.02
C GLY A 777 -6.97 -11.12 9.66
N ALA A 778 -6.32 -11.65 8.62
CA ALA A 778 -6.23 -10.97 7.32
C ALA A 778 -7.10 -11.56 6.21
N VAL A 779 -8.00 -10.80 5.59
CA VAL A 779 -8.72 -11.26 4.37
C VAL A 779 -7.79 -11.13 3.18
N LYS A 780 -7.23 -12.25 2.67
CA LYS A 780 -6.58 -12.24 1.36
C LYS A 780 -7.64 -12.17 0.27
N THR A 781 -7.52 -11.27 -0.71
CA THR A 781 -8.39 -11.35 -1.89
C THR A 781 -8.01 -12.59 -2.72
N ALA A 782 -9.01 -13.21 -3.37
CA ALA A 782 -8.75 -14.35 -4.24
C ALA A 782 -7.75 -13.94 -5.33
N VAL A 783 -6.73 -14.78 -5.56
CA VAL A 783 -5.68 -14.49 -6.54
C VAL A 783 -6.26 -14.62 -7.96
N ILE A 784 -7.24 -15.49 -8.13
CA ILE A 784 -8.00 -15.67 -9.38
C ILE A 784 -8.96 -14.48 -9.57
N PRO A 785 -9.02 -13.88 -10.78
CA PRO A 785 -9.94 -12.78 -11.07
C PRO A 785 -11.40 -13.09 -10.70
N PRO A 786 -12.16 -12.12 -10.15
CA PRO A 786 -13.53 -12.34 -9.66
C PRO A 786 -14.47 -12.92 -10.72
N GLU A 787 -14.29 -12.55 -11.99
CA GLU A 787 -15.13 -13.05 -13.09
C GLU A 787 -14.93 -14.55 -13.32
N ILE A 788 -13.67 -15.02 -13.24
CA ILE A 788 -13.32 -16.44 -13.40
C ILE A 788 -13.73 -17.21 -12.15
N GLN A 789 -13.47 -16.65 -10.97
CA GLN A 789 -13.83 -17.24 -9.68
C GLN A 789 -15.34 -17.52 -9.61
N SER A 790 -16.17 -16.52 -9.92
CA SER A 790 -17.63 -16.65 -9.91
C SER A 790 -18.12 -17.72 -10.89
N ALA A 791 -17.60 -17.71 -12.13
CA ALA A 791 -17.94 -18.72 -13.13
C ALA A 791 -17.51 -20.14 -12.69
N ALA A 792 -16.33 -20.27 -12.08
CA ALA A 792 -15.82 -21.53 -11.57
C ALA A 792 -16.67 -22.06 -10.40
N HIS A 793 -17.02 -21.22 -9.42
CA HIS A 793 -17.93 -21.58 -8.33
C HIS A 793 -19.27 -22.09 -8.87
N GLN A 794 -19.83 -21.45 -9.89
CA GLN A 794 -21.07 -21.92 -10.49
C GLN A 794 -20.90 -23.29 -11.18
N ALA A 795 -19.81 -23.47 -11.93
CA ALA A 795 -19.56 -24.68 -12.71
C ALA A 795 -19.30 -25.93 -11.83
N VAL A 796 -18.62 -25.77 -10.70
CA VAL A 796 -18.26 -26.91 -9.81
C VAL A 796 -19.30 -27.19 -8.72
N LYS A 797 -20.29 -26.30 -8.51
CA LYS A 797 -21.25 -26.37 -7.39
C LYS A 797 -21.90 -27.74 -7.21
N ARG A 798 -22.52 -28.25 -8.27
CA ARG A 798 -23.22 -29.55 -8.21
C ARG A 798 -22.26 -30.67 -7.84
N MET A 799 -21.08 -30.69 -8.44
CA MET A 799 -20.07 -31.71 -8.19
C MET A 799 -19.55 -31.65 -6.75
N VAL A 800 -19.27 -30.45 -6.22
CA VAL A 800 -18.81 -30.28 -4.84
C VAL A 800 -19.88 -30.75 -3.85
N ILE A 801 -21.16 -30.43 -4.10
CA ILE A 801 -22.28 -30.88 -3.25
C ILE A 801 -22.47 -32.40 -3.32
N ASP A 802 -22.49 -32.98 -4.53
CA ASP A 802 -22.71 -34.42 -4.72
C ASP A 802 -21.59 -35.25 -4.07
N ARG A 803 -20.34 -34.74 -4.10
CA ARG A 803 -19.15 -35.39 -3.51
C ARG A 803 -18.91 -35.02 -2.04
N SER A 804 -19.74 -34.17 -1.44
CA SER A 804 -19.58 -33.73 -0.04
C SER A 804 -19.54 -34.90 0.95
N GLY A 805 -20.23 -36.00 0.63
CA GLY A 805 -20.22 -37.22 1.44
C GLY A 805 -18.94 -38.05 1.32
N GLU A 806 -18.07 -37.81 0.33
CA GLU A 806 -16.91 -38.66 0.05
C GLU A 806 -15.72 -38.38 0.99
N SER A 807 -15.44 -37.11 1.28
CA SER A 807 -14.26 -36.68 2.05
C SER A 807 -14.51 -35.40 2.84
N GLU A 808 -13.71 -35.18 3.90
CA GLU A 808 -13.74 -33.94 4.69
C GLU A 808 -13.48 -32.71 3.82
N PHE A 809 -12.60 -32.81 2.82
CA PHE A 809 -12.29 -31.71 1.92
C PHE A 809 -13.54 -31.21 1.15
N PHE A 810 -14.26 -32.11 0.47
CA PHE A 810 -15.47 -31.73 -0.28
C PHE A 810 -16.61 -31.31 0.65
N ALA A 811 -16.72 -31.90 1.84
CA ALA A 811 -17.66 -31.46 2.86
C ALA A 811 -17.38 -30.00 3.29
N GLY A 812 -16.11 -29.69 3.55
CA GLY A 812 -15.64 -28.35 3.91
C GLY A 812 -15.86 -27.32 2.81
N LEU A 813 -15.68 -27.68 1.53
CA LEU A 813 -15.98 -26.79 0.41
C LEU A 813 -17.48 -26.60 0.18
N ALA A 814 -18.27 -27.68 0.23
CA ALA A 814 -19.73 -27.60 0.07
C ALA A 814 -20.34 -26.69 1.14
N TRP A 815 -19.80 -26.79 2.35
CA TRP A 815 -20.03 -25.85 3.42
C TRP A 815 -19.53 -24.45 3.07
N SER A 816 -18.22 -24.24 2.94
CA SER A 816 -17.61 -22.91 2.82
C SER A 816 -18.16 -22.10 1.64
N TRP A 817 -18.32 -22.70 0.46
CA TRP A 817 -18.70 -21.99 -0.77
C TRP A 817 -20.21 -21.85 -0.96
N TYR A 818 -20.99 -22.80 -0.46
CA TYR A 818 -22.43 -22.89 -0.79
C TYR A 818 -23.35 -23.00 0.44
N GLY A 819 -22.80 -23.05 1.65
CA GLY A 819 -23.55 -23.26 2.88
C GLY A 819 -24.28 -24.60 2.93
N HIS A 820 -23.83 -25.61 2.19
CA HIS A 820 -24.47 -26.92 2.15
C HIS A 820 -24.07 -27.75 3.38
N LEU A 821 -25.04 -27.97 4.27
CA LEU A 821 -24.85 -28.75 5.49
C LEU A 821 -26.06 -29.67 5.71
N THR A 822 -25.82 -30.96 5.91
CA THR A 822 -26.88 -31.96 6.11
C THR A 822 -26.62 -32.81 7.35
N GLU A 823 -27.66 -33.48 7.85
CA GLU A 823 -27.55 -34.38 9.00
C GLU A 823 -26.53 -35.50 8.75
N ALA A 824 -26.50 -36.05 7.53
CA ALA A 824 -25.56 -37.10 7.15
C ALA A 824 -24.10 -36.64 7.20
N LEU A 825 -23.81 -35.42 6.72
CA LEU A 825 -22.46 -34.84 6.77
C LEU A 825 -22.01 -34.57 8.20
N LEU A 826 -22.90 -34.00 9.03
CA LEU A 826 -22.62 -33.73 10.44
C LEU A 826 -22.34 -35.00 11.24
N ARG A 827 -23.09 -36.09 11.00
CA ARG A 827 -22.85 -37.38 11.65
C ARG A 827 -21.53 -38.03 11.21
N LYS A 828 -21.12 -37.81 9.96
CA LYS A 828 -19.93 -38.42 9.38
C LYS A 828 -18.63 -37.71 9.79
N PHE A 829 -18.57 -36.39 9.68
CA PHE A 829 -17.34 -35.60 9.88
C PHE A 829 -17.31 -34.83 11.21
N GLY A 830 -18.42 -34.84 11.94
CA GLY A 830 -18.54 -34.14 13.22
C GLY A 830 -18.74 -32.64 13.05
N ILE A 831 -19.32 -32.03 14.09
CA ILE A 831 -19.70 -30.61 14.06
C ILE A 831 -18.49 -29.65 14.09
N ALA A 832 -17.36 -30.09 14.64
CA ALA A 832 -16.13 -29.29 14.76
C ALA A 832 -15.60 -28.83 13.40
N HIS A 833 -15.65 -29.71 12.40
CA HIS A 833 -15.19 -29.44 11.05
C HIS A 833 -15.90 -28.23 10.42
N PHE A 834 -17.22 -28.17 10.57
CA PHE A 834 -18.06 -27.09 10.03
C PHE A 834 -18.10 -25.85 10.94
N TYR A 835 -17.93 -26.04 12.24
CA TYR A 835 -17.83 -24.94 13.20
C TYR A 835 -16.58 -24.08 12.98
N ASN A 836 -15.43 -24.72 12.83
CA ASN A 836 -14.16 -24.03 12.59
C ASN A 836 -14.04 -23.49 11.15
N GLY A 837 -14.81 -24.03 10.21
CA GLY A 837 -14.84 -23.59 8.81
C GLY A 837 -15.71 -22.35 8.61
N THR A 838 -15.19 -21.32 7.96
CA THR A 838 -15.95 -20.11 7.62
C THR A 838 -16.63 -20.21 6.26
N LEU A 839 -17.86 -19.73 6.15
CA LEU A 839 -18.51 -19.50 4.85
C LEU A 839 -17.86 -18.32 4.12
N GLU A 840 -17.70 -18.45 2.81
CA GLU A 840 -17.32 -17.35 1.94
C GLU A 840 -18.34 -16.20 2.01
N ALA A 841 -17.83 -14.98 1.86
CA ALA A 841 -18.63 -13.75 1.97
C ALA A 841 -19.30 -13.51 3.33
N ASN A 842 -18.81 -14.10 4.43
CA ASN A 842 -19.23 -13.77 5.80
C ASN A 842 -18.85 -12.31 6.16
N PRO A 843 -19.80 -11.35 6.23
CA PRO A 843 -19.51 -9.93 6.42
C PRO A 843 -19.18 -9.55 7.88
N PHE A 844 -19.42 -10.48 8.82
CA PHE A 844 -19.26 -10.28 10.26
C PHE A 844 -18.09 -11.06 10.86
N PHE A 845 -17.42 -11.90 10.06
CA PHE A 845 -16.22 -12.64 10.45
C PHE A 845 -16.38 -13.54 11.68
N ILE A 846 -17.61 -13.97 11.94
CA ILE A 846 -18.00 -14.91 13.01
C ILE A 846 -17.76 -16.38 12.59
N ASP A 847 -17.78 -17.31 13.54
CA ASP A 847 -17.66 -18.73 13.23
C ASP A 847 -18.78 -19.22 12.29
N GLY A 848 -18.54 -20.34 11.60
CA GLY A 848 -19.42 -20.84 10.57
C GLY A 848 -20.85 -21.13 11.06
N LEU A 849 -21.00 -21.64 12.29
CA LEU A 849 -22.34 -21.97 12.82
C LEU A 849 -23.07 -20.74 13.35
N THR A 850 -22.39 -19.76 13.95
CA THR A 850 -23.01 -18.47 14.29
C THR A 850 -23.46 -17.73 13.01
N HIS A 851 -22.72 -17.89 11.91
CA HIS A 851 -23.14 -17.37 10.61
C HIS A 851 -24.47 -18.00 10.15
N LEU A 852 -24.66 -19.33 10.28
CA LEU A 852 -25.98 -19.95 10.00
C LEU A 852 -27.10 -19.36 10.84
N VAL A 853 -26.84 -19.17 12.13
CA VAL A 853 -27.83 -18.60 13.07
C VAL A 853 -28.27 -17.21 12.61
N LEU A 854 -27.35 -16.41 12.10
CA LEU A 854 -27.66 -15.09 11.56
C LEU A 854 -28.35 -15.13 10.20
N ALA A 855 -27.89 -16.00 9.29
CA ALA A 855 -28.47 -16.14 7.96
C ALA A 855 -29.93 -16.60 8.01
N GLY A 856 -30.30 -17.45 8.98
CA GLY A 856 -31.70 -17.89 9.17
C GLY A 856 -32.59 -16.91 9.96
N SER A 857 -32.02 -15.85 10.53
CA SER A 857 -32.75 -14.85 11.33
C SER A 857 -33.45 -13.83 10.43
N ASP A 858 -34.70 -13.49 10.77
CA ASP A 858 -35.47 -12.47 10.04
C ASP A 858 -34.77 -11.08 10.06
N GLN A 859 -33.94 -10.82 11.07
CA GLN A 859 -33.28 -9.52 11.26
C GLN A 859 -32.04 -9.34 10.39
N PHE A 860 -31.31 -10.43 10.12
CA PHE A 860 -29.99 -10.35 9.48
C PHE A 860 -29.91 -11.12 8.15
N SER A 861 -30.92 -11.91 7.79
CA SER A 861 -30.93 -12.72 6.55
C SER A 861 -30.61 -11.95 5.27
N ALA A 862 -31.02 -10.68 5.16
CA ALA A 862 -30.73 -9.84 3.99
C ALA A 862 -29.24 -9.48 3.83
N GLU A 863 -28.44 -9.63 4.88
CA GLU A 863 -27.01 -9.28 4.91
C GLU A 863 -26.13 -10.47 4.46
N PHE A 864 -26.71 -11.64 4.19
CA PHE A 864 -25.98 -12.86 3.83
C PHE A 864 -26.44 -13.45 2.49
N PRO A 865 -25.51 -14.03 1.71
CA PRO A 865 -25.83 -14.64 0.42
C PRO A 865 -26.57 -15.98 0.55
N LEU A 866 -26.58 -16.60 1.74
CA LEU A 866 -27.28 -17.85 2.01
C LEU A 866 -28.78 -17.59 2.21
N LEU A 867 -29.64 -18.34 1.51
CA LEU A 867 -31.09 -18.22 1.63
C LEU A 867 -31.55 -18.57 3.07
N PRO A 868 -32.40 -17.74 3.72
CA PRO A 868 -32.81 -17.96 5.11
C PRO A 868 -33.48 -19.32 5.36
N GLU A 869 -34.21 -19.86 4.38
CA GLU A 869 -34.82 -21.19 4.46
C GLU A 869 -33.76 -22.30 4.54
N ALA A 870 -32.74 -22.25 3.67
CA ALA A 870 -31.63 -23.20 3.66
C ALA A 870 -30.81 -23.13 4.97
N ALA A 871 -30.59 -21.91 5.50
CA ALA A 871 -29.96 -21.73 6.81
C ALA A 871 -30.78 -22.37 7.94
N ARG A 872 -32.11 -22.22 7.93
CA ARG A 872 -32.99 -22.86 8.93
C ARG A 872 -32.96 -24.37 8.83
N GLU A 873 -32.96 -24.95 7.63
CA GLU A 873 -32.82 -26.39 7.43
C GLU A 873 -31.48 -26.92 7.96
N ALA A 874 -30.38 -26.23 7.70
CA ALA A 874 -29.09 -26.56 8.26
C ALA A 874 -29.08 -26.49 9.80
N LEU A 875 -29.74 -25.49 10.39
CA LEU A 875 -29.91 -25.39 11.85
C LEU A 875 -30.75 -26.53 12.43
N VAL A 876 -31.77 -27.01 11.71
CA VAL A 876 -32.51 -28.21 12.11
C VAL A 876 -31.59 -29.43 12.13
N ALA A 877 -30.74 -29.60 11.11
CA ALA A 877 -29.77 -30.68 11.06
C ALA A 877 -28.79 -30.63 12.24
N VAL A 878 -28.26 -29.44 12.57
CA VAL A 878 -27.42 -29.21 13.76
C VAL A 878 -28.15 -29.61 15.05
N GLY A 879 -29.41 -29.17 15.21
CA GLY A 879 -30.22 -29.48 16.39
C GLY A 879 -30.54 -30.97 16.57
N ARG A 880 -30.61 -31.73 15.48
CA ARG A 880 -30.84 -33.18 15.51
C ARG A 880 -29.58 -33.99 15.81
N VAL A 881 -28.42 -33.53 15.36
CA VAL A 881 -27.13 -34.21 15.60
C VAL A 881 -26.58 -33.88 16.99
N GLY A 882 -26.72 -32.64 17.45
CA GLY A 882 -26.20 -32.21 18.74
C GLY A 882 -24.67 -32.32 18.82
N PHE A 883 -24.13 -32.70 19.98
CA PHE A 883 -22.67 -32.67 20.23
C PHE A 883 -21.89 -33.76 19.48
N SER A 884 -22.54 -34.83 19.01
CA SER A 884 -21.95 -35.98 18.28
C SER A 884 -20.75 -36.71 18.93
N THR A 885 -20.03 -36.10 19.87
CA THR A 885 -18.89 -36.62 20.66
C THR A 885 -18.98 -36.14 22.12
N PRO A 886 -18.42 -36.88 23.10
CA PRO A 886 -18.43 -36.49 24.51
C PRO A 886 -17.76 -35.13 24.77
N VAL A 887 -18.31 -34.36 25.72
CA VAL A 887 -17.99 -32.95 26.03
C VAL A 887 -16.55 -32.72 26.54
N GLU A 888 -15.80 -33.77 26.87
CA GLU A 888 -14.38 -33.70 27.29
C GLU A 888 -13.44 -33.08 26.23
N GLY A 889 -13.92 -32.93 24.99
CA GLY A 889 -13.17 -32.34 23.87
C GLY A 889 -13.38 -30.85 23.59
N LYS A 890 -14.02 -30.05 24.47
CA LYS A 890 -14.19 -28.60 24.20
C LYS A 890 -12.89 -27.87 23.88
N GLN A 891 -11.77 -28.30 24.48
CA GLN A 891 -10.42 -27.78 24.19
C GLN A 891 -9.92 -28.04 22.75
N ARG A 892 -10.58 -28.89 21.95
CA ARG A 892 -10.21 -29.22 20.56
C ARG A 892 -10.95 -28.42 19.49
N PHE A 893 -11.99 -27.66 19.83
CA PHE A 893 -12.54 -26.69 18.87
C PHE A 893 -11.56 -25.52 18.83
N ASN A 894 -10.87 -25.33 17.70
CA ASN A 894 -9.92 -24.22 17.54
C ASN A 894 -10.59 -22.93 18.02
N ARG A 895 -9.98 -22.26 19.01
CA ARG A 895 -10.45 -20.96 19.50
C ARG A 895 -10.69 -20.06 18.29
N PRO A 896 -11.84 -19.36 18.20
CA PRO A 896 -12.07 -18.44 17.09
C PRO A 896 -10.92 -17.43 17.05
N PRO A 897 -10.40 -17.06 15.87
CA PRO A 897 -9.29 -16.11 15.73
C PRO A 897 -9.64 -14.66 16.14
N ILE A 898 -10.80 -14.44 16.77
CA ILE A 898 -11.29 -13.13 17.23
C ILE A 898 -11.56 -13.22 18.73
N ARG A 899 -10.83 -12.42 19.53
CA ARG A 899 -11.17 -12.18 20.94
C ARG A 899 -12.46 -11.34 21.03
N GLY A 900 -13.45 -11.84 21.79
CA GLY A 900 -14.67 -11.11 22.17
C GLY A 900 -15.97 -11.59 21.50
N GLY A 901 -16.40 -12.83 21.74
CA GLY A 901 -17.62 -13.44 21.19
C GLY A 901 -18.91 -12.59 21.33
N ALA A 902 -19.97 -12.96 20.59
CA ALA A 902 -21.19 -12.15 20.52
C ALA A 902 -21.86 -11.97 21.91
N PRO A 903 -22.29 -10.74 22.26
CA PRO A 903 -22.81 -10.44 23.60
C PRO A 903 -24.08 -11.25 23.93
N LEU A 904 -24.28 -11.61 25.20
CA LEU A 904 -25.44 -12.40 25.63
C LEU A 904 -26.81 -11.75 25.26
N THR A 905 -26.87 -10.41 25.20
CA THR A 905 -28.07 -9.67 24.79
C THR A 905 -28.46 -9.92 23.33
N PHE A 906 -27.47 -10.15 22.46
CA PHE A 906 -27.68 -10.53 21.07
C PHE A 906 -28.29 -11.94 20.99
N TRP A 907 -27.72 -12.92 21.70
CA TRP A 907 -28.25 -14.29 21.74
C TRP A 907 -29.68 -14.36 22.25
N LYS A 908 -30.04 -13.56 23.26
CA LYS A 908 -31.42 -13.46 23.76
C LYS A 908 -32.40 -12.99 22.69
N SER A 909 -32.03 -12.00 21.88
CA SER A 909 -32.84 -11.51 20.76
C SER A 909 -33.03 -12.60 19.71
N VAL A 910 -31.95 -13.24 19.29
CA VAL A 910 -31.95 -14.26 18.24
C VAL A 910 -32.75 -15.49 18.67
N LEU A 911 -32.50 -16.04 19.86
CA LEU A 911 -33.27 -17.16 20.43
C LEU A 911 -34.77 -16.83 20.55
N GLY A 912 -35.12 -15.56 20.80
CA GLY A 912 -36.50 -15.08 20.81
C GLY A 912 -37.18 -15.17 19.44
N GLN A 913 -36.48 -14.86 18.36
CA GLN A 913 -37.00 -14.93 16.99
C GLN A 913 -37.24 -16.37 16.55
N TYR A 914 -36.29 -17.26 16.84
CA TYR A 914 -36.38 -18.68 16.48
C TYR A 914 -37.48 -19.45 17.24
N LYS A 915 -38.15 -18.86 18.23
CA LYS A 915 -39.37 -19.46 18.84
C LYS A 915 -40.47 -19.76 17.82
N LYS A 916 -40.50 -19.02 16.71
CA LYS A 916 -41.44 -19.25 15.59
C LYS A 916 -41.06 -20.47 14.74
N PHE A 917 -39.84 -20.99 14.87
CA PHE A 917 -39.27 -22.12 14.13
C PHE A 917 -38.76 -23.19 15.10
N PRO A 918 -39.66 -23.99 15.70
CA PRO A 918 -39.37 -24.90 16.82
C PRO A 918 -38.20 -25.84 16.61
N GLU A 919 -38.04 -26.34 15.38
CA GLU A 919 -37.03 -27.33 15.03
C GLU A 919 -35.63 -26.69 14.87
N ALA A 920 -35.55 -25.50 14.27
CA ALA A 920 -34.31 -24.75 14.13
C ALA A 920 -33.86 -24.14 15.47
N LEU A 921 -34.80 -23.81 16.37
CA LEU A 921 -34.52 -23.31 17.72
C LEU A 921 -33.59 -24.23 18.51
N ILE A 922 -33.74 -25.55 18.33
CA ILE A 922 -32.88 -26.55 18.99
C ILE A 922 -31.43 -26.38 18.52
N GLY A 923 -31.20 -26.22 17.21
CA GLY A 923 -29.88 -26.01 16.65
C GLY A 923 -29.25 -24.68 17.06
N VAL A 924 -30.04 -23.59 17.10
CA VAL A 924 -29.58 -22.28 17.58
C VAL A 924 -29.18 -22.34 19.06
N PHE A 925 -29.98 -23.01 19.89
CA PHE A 925 -29.66 -23.20 21.30
C PHE A 925 -28.41 -24.04 21.49
N PHE A 926 -28.23 -25.07 20.66
CA PHE A 926 -27.02 -25.88 20.64
C PHE A 926 -25.77 -25.06 20.29
N ILE A 927 -25.82 -24.22 19.25
CA ILE A 927 -24.70 -23.35 18.84
C ILE A 927 -24.39 -22.33 19.95
N PHE A 928 -25.41 -21.77 20.61
CA PHE A 928 -25.23 -20.90 21.78
C PHE A 928 -24.42 -21.57 22.90
N LEU A 929 -24.61 -22.87 23.13
CA LEU A 929 -23.84 -23.65 24.12
C LEU A 929 -22.39 -23.96 23.67
N LEU A 930 -22.13 -23.98 22.36
CA LEU A 930 -20.78 -24.20 21.77
C LEU A 930 -19.93 -22.93 21.77
N VAL A 931 -20.48 -21.80 21.35
CA VAL A 931 -19.75 -20.53 21.16
C VAL A 931 -19.32 -19.90 22.49
N SER A 932 -19.89 -20.34 23.62
CA SER A 932 -19.73 -19.73 24.95
C SER A 932 -18.66 -20.39 25.82
N GLU A 933 -17.41 -20.38 25.36
CA GLU A 933 -16.21 -20.31 26.22
C GLU A 933 -15.62 -18.89 26.09
N PHE A 934 -15.93 -18.03 27.05
CA PHE A 934 -15.37 -16.69 27.14
C PHE A 934 -13.95 -16.74 27.72
N ASP A 935 -13.09 -15.82 27.29
CA ASP A 935 -11.70 -15.69 27.72
C ASP A 935 -11.53 -15.99 29.23
N GLY A 936 -10.74 -17.02 29.52
CA GLY A 936 -10.52 -17.58 30.86
C GLY A 936 -9.75 -16.68 31.84
N ASP A 937 -9.76 -15.36 31.65
CA ASP A 937 -9.14 -14.41 32.57
C ASP A 937 -10.11 -13.36 33.15
N GLU A 938 -11.32 -13.19 32.60
CA GLU A 938 -12.26 -12.15 33.10
C GLU A 938 -13.59 -12.69 33.69
N GLU A 939 -14.01 -13.92 33.36
CA GLU A 939 -15.31 -14.47 33.83
C GLU A 939 -15.37 -14.73 35.35
N GLN A 940 -14.22 -14.84 36.03
CA GLN A 940 -14.20 -14.91 37.50
C GLN A 940 -14.46 -13.57 38.19
N SER A 941 -14.68 -12.48 37.45
CA SER A 941 -14.78 -11.12 38.03
C SER A 941 -16.09 -10.35 37.75
N ASP A 942 -17.01 -10.81 36.89
CA ASP A 942 -18.31 -10.15 36.64
C ASP A 942 -19.54 -11.03 37.01
N PRO A 943 -20.15 -10.82 38.20
CA PRO A 943 -21.33 -11.55 38.66
C PRO A 943 -22.57 -11.38 37.77
N GLN A 944 -22.74 -10.24 37.11
CA GLN A 944 -23.96 -9.95 36.33
C GLN A 944 -24.03 -10.77 35.03
N ALA A 945 -22.87 -11.08 34.43
CA ALA A 945 -22.80 -11.91 33.23
C ALA A 945 -23.17 -13.37 33.50
N SER A 946 -22.74 -13.93 34.64
CA SER A 946 -23.05 -15.30 35.07
C SER A 946 -24.54 -15.48 35.39
N GLU A 947 -25.15 -14.53 36.10
CA GLU A 947 -26.58 -14.55 36.43
C GLU A 947 -27.45 -14.47 35.17
N PHE A 948 -27.10 -13.55 34.25
CA PHE A 948 -27.82 -13.40 32.98
C PHE A 948 -27.72 -14.63 32.07
N ARG A 949 -26.59 -15.35 32.10
CA ARG A 949 -26.43 -16.63 31.37
C ARG A 949 -27.37 -17.70 31.89
N GLY A 950 -27.48 -17.82 33.23
CA GLY A 950 -28.41 -18.73 33.89
C GLY A 950 -29.86 -18.49 33.46
N ASP A 951 -30.28 -17.23 33.44
CA ASP A 951 -31.63 -16.82 33.04
C ASP A 951 -31.97 -17.21 31.59
N VAL A 952 -31.03 -17.01 30.65
CA VAL A 952 -31.23 -17.35 29.24
C VAL A 952 -31.35 -18.87 29.05
N ILE A 953 -30.46 -19.64 29.68
CA ILE A 953 -30.50 -21.11 29.64
C ILE A 953 -31.84 -21.61 30.21
N GLU A 954 -32.26 -21.10 31.37
CA GLU A 954 -33.48 -21.53 32.01
C GLU A 954 -34.73 -21.17 31.17
N ALA A 955 -34.75 -19.98 30.57
CA ALA A 955 -35.82 -19.53 29.69
C ALA A 955 -35.96 -20.40 28.43
N VAL A 956 -34.86 -20.86 27.84
CA VAL A 956 -34.89 -21.73 26.65
C VAL A 956 -35.24 -23.18 27.01
N LEU A 957 -34.72 -23.71 28.13
CA LEU A 957 -35.10 -25.04 28.65
C LEU A 957 -36.59 -25.15 29.01
N LYS A 958 -37.23 -24.02 29.34
CA LYS A 958 -38.69 -23.92 29.58
C LYS A 958 -39.52 -23.91 28.28
N SER A 959 -38.91 -23.75 27.11
CA SER A 959 -39.58 -23.77 25.81
C SER A 959 -40.27 -25.11 25.53
N ARG A 960 -41.55 -25.07 25.15
CA ARG A 960 -42.34 -26.26 24.80
C ARG A 960 -41.80 -26.99 23.56
N ALA A 961 -41.13 -26.27 22.67
CA ALA A 961 -40.48 -26.82 21.48
C ALA A 961 -39.28 -27.70 21.84
N LEU A 962 -38.41 -27.20 22.73
CA LEU A 962 -37.19 -27.91 23.15
C LEU A 962 -37.53 -29.18 23.95
N LYS A 963 -38.55 -29.13 24.81
CA LYS A 963 -39.04 -30.28 25.60
C LYS A 963 -39.53 -31.46 24.76
N LYS A 964 -39.85 -31.24 23.49
CA LYS A 964 -40.29 -32.29 22.55
C LYS A 964 -39.14 -32.83 21.69
N ALA A 965 -37.94 -32.25 21.80
CA ALA A 965 -36.78 -32.71 21.06
C ALA A 965 -36.31 -34.08 21.61
N PRO A 966 -35.98 -35.06 20.75
CA PRO A 966 -35.46 -36.36 21.19
C PRO A 966 -34.20 -36.26 22.07
N ALA A 967 -33.38 -35.23 21.86
CA ALA A 967 -32.14 -34.97 22.61
C ALA A 967 -32.32 -34.04 23.83
N TYR A 968 -33.57 -33.78 24.28
CA TYR A 968 -33.83 -32.79 25.35
C TYR A 968 -33.07 -33.07 26.64
N GLU A 969 -33.06 -34.33 27.12
CA GLU A 969 -32.40 -34.68 28.38
C GLU A 969 -30.88 -34.48 28.32
N ASP A 970 -30.26 -34.81 27.18
CA ASP A 970 -28.83 -34.60 26.95
C ASP A 970 -28.49 -33.11 26.87
N ILE A 971 -29.28 -32.33 26.14
CA ILE A 971 -29.09 -30.88 26.03
C ILE A 971 -29.28 -30.21 27.39
N ALA A 972 -30.30 -30.61 28.16
CA ALA A 972 -30.59 -30.06 29.48
C ALA A 972 -29.48 -30.42 30.50
N ARG A 973 -28.91 -31.63 30.41
CA ARG A 973 -27.78 -32.05 31.22
C ARG A 973 -26.53 -31.22 30.91
N ILE A 974 -26.21 -31.02 29.64
CA ILE A 974 -25.02 -30.25 29.22
C ILE A 974 -25.17 -28.77 29.55
N ALA A 975 -26.36 -28.19 29.35
CA ALA A 975 -26.65 -26.80 29.70
C ALA A 975 -26.59 -26.51 31.21
N ARG A 976 -26.70 -27.56 32.05
CA ARG A 976 -26.65 -27.46 33.53
C ARG A 976 -25.33 -27.92 34.14
N ALA A 977 -24.41 -28.47 33.34
CA ALA A 977 -23.12 -28.94 33.82
C ALA A 977 -22.19 -27.75 34.11
N PRO A 978 -21.44 -27.74 35.24
CA PRO A 978 -20.41 -26.73 35.50
C PRO A 978 -19.27 -26.90 34.49
N ILE A 979 -19.04 -25.90 33.65
CA ILE A 979 -17.96 -25.89 32.68
C ILE A 979 -16.70 -25.38 33.40
N PHE A 980 -16.06 -26.18 34.28
CA PHE A 980 -14.66 -26.03 34.72
C PHE A 980 -14.34 -27.13 35.75
N ASP A 981 -13.74 -28.21 35.29
CA ASP A 981 -12.76 -28.98 36.08
C ASP A 981 -11.60 -29.27 35.12
N GLN A 982 -10.59 -28.39 35.11
CA GLN A 982 -9.32 -28.75 34.49
C GLN A 982 -8.63 -29.75 35.42
N PRO A 983 -8.11 -30.90 34.93
CA PRO A 983 -7.10 -31.62 35.70
C PRO A 983 -5.93 -30.66 35.89
N LYS A 984 -5.55 -30.41 37.15
CA LYS A 984 -4.34 -29.67 37.49
C LYS A 984 -3.15 -30.39 36.87
N GLY A 985 -2.72 -29.95 35.69
CA GLY A 985 -1.42 -30.31 35.12
C GLY A 985 -0.32 -29.85 36.07
N PRO A 986 0.80 -30.58 36.17
CA PRO A 986 1.81 -30.33 37.19
C PRO A 986 2.37 -28.92 37.05
N SER A 987 2.53 -28.25 38.18
CA SER A 987 3.16 -26.95 38.33
C SER A 987 4.45 -26.88 37.51
N SER A 988 4.53 -25.88 36.63
CA SER A 988 5.72 -25.50 35.90
C SER A 988 6.77 -24.93 36.86
N SER A 989 7.48 -25.82 37.52
CA SER A 989 8.80 -25.59 38.10
C SER A 989 9.67 -26.79 37.78
N GLY A 990 10.44 -26.67 36.69
CA GLY A 990 11.51 -27.60 36.33
C GLY A 990 11.21 -28.52 35.14
N ILE A 991 11.34 -28.01 33.91
CA ILE A 991 11.81 -28.78 32.75
C ILE A 991 12.63 -27.83 31.86
N GLU A 992 13.84 -27.52 32.31
CA GLU A 992 15.00 -27.44 31.39
C GLU A 992 15.57 -28.85 31.37
N GLY A 993 15.54 -29.52 30.22
CA GLY A 993 16.23 -30.80 30.03
C GLY A 993 15.48 -31.81 29.19
N GLN A 994 16.12 -32.18 28.07
CA GLN A 994 15.96 -33.44 27.33
C GLN A 994 14.76 -33.54 26.36
N LEU A 995 14.96 -32.98 25.17
CA LEU A 995 14.54 -33.63 23.92
C LEU A 995 15.72 -34.46 23.40
N GLN A 996 15.73 -35.75 23.71
CA GLN A 996 16.50 -36.76 22.97
C GLN A 996 15.61 -37.98 22.76
N ASN A 997 15.53 -38.39 21.49
CA ASN A 997 15.35 -39.74 20.94
C ASN A 997 14.54 -40.80 21.70
N GLU A 998 13.59 -41.40 20.96
CA GLU A 998 13.32 -42.86 20.78
C GLU A 998 11.82 -43.03 20.49
N GLU A 999 11.46 -43.31 19.23
CA GLU A 999 11.27 -44.65 18.64
C GLU A 999 10.03 -45.42 19.16
N LEU A 1000 9.16 -45.72 18.19
CA LEU A 1000 8.38 -46.97 18.01
C LEU A 1000 7.61 -47.55 19.21
N GLN A 1001 6.28 -47.46 19.14
CA GLN A 1001 5.38 -48.60 18.90
C GLN A 1001 3.95 -48.16 18.58
#